data_AF-A0A166IBB3-F1
#
_entry.id   AF-A0A166IBB3-F1
#
_cell.length_a   1.000
_cell.length_b   1.000
_cell.length_c   1.000
_cell.angle_alpha   90.00
_cell.angle_beta   90.00
_cell.angle_gamma   90.00
#
_symmetry.space_group_name_H-M   'P 1'
#
loop_
_entity.id
_entity.type
_entity.pdbx_description
1 polymer ?
#
loop_
_entity_poly.entity_id
_entity_poly.type
_entity_poly.pdbx_seq_one_letter_code
_entity_poly.pdbx_strand_id
1 'polypeptide(L)'
;MMHALRPSSIFRPSSRPSSPVPGGPSARSESAPPVDRARPMTKLSSLTFSRRPSPSPAVSATPAPAIVQDGSYLEVLSLKLSEVVSKSLMAPTVPAAAGSTDILNGRRPIPTGRGRALGALIETEINASRDNPHLRKAVLRTLQRPLSTLLTTLSSHLLPLLSSPAFSAPISVSSAPGASPFNATQIHALSLATFAGELLEAFDRIGLGHDDGLRSVRENLASVLSRVMNPLVASIRNEILPLIAAVEETSAPAAPSPSTKTPSRVLHPSIAALQTSMPSYTRALVRLFAIPTTNGTLATLDIALVWRALVALAHRAPVETSPPGSPQPLGLVPTVSRKRRSVTPPNTPPAAKFIAKLPGPLSRPPSPSAPKLSPHAVDARALLDILSTLPRPTTDALARDAVEDAFSALRELVGLLEADLASMRSGDASALAQQLTSRTGETPTLVALPVLMHVLRPGKTRSVARMLGLEEAEYRRGCLAGFGRAEECVPGVGQRALDVLKREGGEDALVMWLEMEVKAAVDDANAARQSASDRLQGFSTTARRLPGRHRLSARTNCEVLVQVFEDSCHPPPCNFDHRAWTFQRAFEGARELVRYSVLNTFRIWHADWQFKGQQIPREHLQQVYMSAPEDLKMAVEWQLRWDAAAWMTSDFGRRCHEHFRKEEDEGIEQEVLSPEHFQREFDAASPATQKAILLTLPTWMEKNHGVWWPMPDHGNVIQAYEAAPLELKEAVCFILEFCWDSICLRSPREVGKVKEEYRDMVMSHRMEAQEWNAKGEALGLW
;
A
#
# COMPACT_ATOMS: atom_id res chain seq x y z
N MET A 1 -11.66 -44.59 23.10
CA MET A 1 -12.18 -45.79 22.39
C MET A 1 -13.16 -45.26 21.33
N MET A 2 -12.92 -45.49 20.03
CA MET A 2 -13.42 -46.65 19.26
C MET A 2 -14.97 -46.70 19.24
N HIS A 3 -15.69 -46.74 18.11
CA HIS A 3 -15.30 -46.87 16.69
C HIS A 3 -16.34 -46.24 15.73
N ALA A 4 -15.82 -45.70 14.62
CA ALA A 4 -16.22 -45.91 13.21
C ALA A 4 -17.68 -45.81 12.72
N LEU A 5 -17.88 -44.97 11.69
CA LEU A 5 -18.80 -45.20 10.57
C LEU A 5 -18.13 -44.86 9.22
N ARG A 6 -18.43 -45.70 8.21
CA ARG A 6 -18.16 -45.62 6.75
C ARG A 6 -19.34 -46.37 6.08
N PRO A 7 -19.60 -46.29 4.76
CA PRO A 7 -18.94 -45.51 3.70
C PRO A 7 -19.95 -44.58 2.95
N SER A 8 -19.55 -43.83 1.91
CA SER A 8 -19.67 -44.27 0.50
C SER A 8 -18.88 -43.34 -0.44
N SER A 9 -18.41 -43.86 -1.58
CA SER A 9 -17.47 -43.20 -2.49
C SER A 9 -17.82 -43.47 -3.95
N ILE A 10 -18.06 -42.39 -4.72
CA ILE A 10 -18.21 -42.31 -6.18
C ILE A 10 -17.73 -40.88 -6.51
N PHE A 11 -16.77 -40.55 -7.38
CA PHE A 11 -16.30 -41.15 -8.64
C PHE A 11 -14.76 -41.31 -8.71
N ARG A 12 -14.28 -42.15 -9.65
CA ARG A 12 -12.84 -42.33 -9.98
C ARG A 12 -12.41 -41.47 -11.18
N PRO A 13 -11.17 -40.97 -11.23
CA PRO A 13 -10.54 -40.48 -12.47
C PRO A 13 -9.97 -41.63 -13.32
N SER A 14 -9.93 -41.42 -14.64
CA SER A 14 -9.46 -42.38 -15.65
C SER A 14 -7.92 -42.44 -15.73
N SER A 15 -7.34 -43.63 -15.56
CA SER A 15 -5.91 -43.90 -15.79
C SER A 15 -5.67 -44.48 -17.19
N ARG A 16 -4.67 -43.94 -17.88
CA ARG A 16 -4.20 -44.36 -19.21
C ARG A 16 -3.25 -45.57 -19.09
N PRO A 17 -3.45 -46.70 -19.79
CA PRO A 17 -2.46 -47.78 -19.88
C PRO A 17 -1.55 -47.65 -21.11
N SER A 18 -0.42 -48.37 -21.06
CA SER A 18 0.67 -48.37 -22.05
C SER A 18 0.43 -49.29 -23.26
N SER A 19 1.29 -49.12 -24.28
CA SER A 19 1.47 -49.95 -25.50
C SER A 19 1.60 -51.47 -25.24
N PRO A 20 1.28 -52.34 -26.23
CA PRO A 20 2.37 -53.04 -26.92
C PRO A 20 2.15 -53.35 -28.43
N VAL A 21 3.19 -53.93 -29.07
CA VAL A 21 3.35 -54.23 -30.51
C VAL A 21 4.11 -55.57 -30.63
N PRO A 22 3.66 -56.60 -31.39
CA PRO A 22 4.00 -56.73 -32.83
C PRO A 22 3.04 -57.55 -33.74
N GLY A 23 3.33 -57.62 -35.05
CA GLY A 23 2.92 -58.74 -35.94
C GLY A 23 2.45 -58.37 -37.37
N GLY A 24 3.11 -58.91 -38.42
CA GLY A 24 2.60 -58.97 -39.81
C GLY A 24 1.98 -60.36 -40.14
N PRO A 25 1.81 -60.81 -41.41
CA PRO A 25 2.36 -60.31 -42.70
C PRO A 25 1.38 -60.36 -43.94
N SER A 26 1.93 -60.16 -45.17
CA SER A 26 1.36 -60.48 -46.53
C SER A 26 0.22 -59.60 -47.11
N ALA A 27 0.07 -59.35 -48.43
CA ALA A 27 0.84 -59.68 -49.67
C ALA A 27 0.40 -58.81 -50.91
N ARG A 28 1.02 -59.04 -52.09
CA ARG A 28 0.82 -58.49 -53.48
C ARG A 28 1.38 -57.08 -53.77
N SER A 29 2.40 -56.87 -54.62
CA SER A 29 2.53 -57.05 -56.11
C SER A 29 1.58 -56.15 -56.92
N GLU A 30 2.01 -55.35 -57.91
CA GLU A 30 3.31 -55.14 -58.61
C GLU A 30 3.40 -53.66 -59.09
N SER A 31 4.37 -53.10 -59.85
CA SER A 31 5.38 -53.63 -60.81
C SER A 31 6.67 -52.76 -60.86
N ALA A 32 7.38 -52.70 -62.01
CA ALA A 32 8.56 -51.87 -62.35
C ALA A 32 8.55 -51.55 -63.88
N PRO A 33 9.49 -50.81 -64.55
CA PRO A 33 10.96 -50.92 -64.45
C PRO A 33 11.71 -49.53 -64.58
N PRO A 34 12.98 -49.35 -65.05
CA PRO A 34 14.02 -48.73 -64.20
C PRO A 34 14.89 -47.60 -64.85
N VAL A 35 15.86 -47.04 -64.09
CA VAL A 35 17.32 -46.89 -64.43
C VAL A 35 18.03 -45.80 -63.58
N ASP A 36 19.07 -46.25 -62.89
CA ASP A 36 20.27 -45.61 -62.29
C ASP A 36 20.47 -44.08 -62.21
N ARG A 37 20.75 -43.60 -60.98
CA ARG A 37 22.07 -43.02 -60.61
C ARG A 37 22.31 -43.03 -59.09
N ALA A 38 23.59 -42.95 -58.68
CA ALA A 38 24.05 -43.49 -57.39
C ALA A 38 24.38 -42.45 -56.28
N ARG A 39 24.10 -42.85 -55.01
CA ARG A 39 24.90 -42.82 -53.75
C ARG A 39 26.01 -41.76 -53.50
N PRO A 40 26.48 -41.54 -52.23
CA PRO A 40 25.96 -41.98 -50.91
C PRO A 40 25.89 -40.86 -49.82
N MET A 41 25.39 -41.21 -48.63
CA MET A 41 25.52 -40.41 -47.40
C MET A 41 26.87 -40.65 -46.69
N THR A 42 27.36 -39.64 -45.96
CA THR A 42 28.39 -39.82 -44.91
C THR A 42 28.03 -39.03 -43.66
N LYS A 43 28.00 -39.70 -42.50
CA LYS A 43 27.90 -39.06 -41.16
C LYS A 43 29.30 -38.64 -40.70
N LEU A 44 29.44 -37.50 -40.01
CA LEU A 44 30.60 -37.25 -39.15
C LEU A 44 30.21 -36.55 -37.84
N SER A 45 30.75 -37.09 -36.75
CA SER A 45 30.73 -36.51 -35.41
C SER A 45 31.96 -35.63 -35.18
N SER A 46 31.85 -34.61 -34.32
CA SER A 46 32.99 -33.91 -33.71
C SER A 46 32.50 -33.26 -32.40
N LEU A 47 32.85 -33.75 -31.21
CA LEU A 47 34.13 -33.65 -30.50
C LEU A 47 34.60 -32.21 -30.24
N THR A 48 34.20 -31.71 -29.06
CA THR A 48 34.75 -30.52 -28.42
C THR A 48 36.23 -30.68 -28.07
N PHE A 49 37.07 -29.77 -28.57
CA PHE A 49 38.42 -29.56 -28.04
C PHE A 49 38.66 -28.09 -27.73
N SER A 50 39.06 -27.80 -26.49
CA SER A 50 39.41 -26.45 -26.05
C SER A 50 40.63 -25.93 -26.81
N ARG A 51 40.52 -24.76 -27.45
CA ARG A 51 41.69 -23.95 -27.85
C ARG A 51 41.57 -22.50 -27.38
N ARG A 52 42.66 -22.10 -26.72
CA ARG A 52 43.06 -20.76 -26.30
C ARG A 52 42.82 -19.71 -27.40
N PRO A 53 42.21 -18.54 -27.11
CA PRO A 53 42.08 -17.48 -28.10
C PRO A 53 43.43 -16.81 -28.36
N SER A 54 43.73 -16.58 -29.64
CA SER A 54 44.80 -15.71 -30.13
C SER A 54 44.14 -14.51 -30.83
N PRO A 55 44.72 -13.29 -30.81
CA PRO A 55 44.01 -12.10 -31.27
C PRO A 55 43.83 -12.11 -32.80
N SER A 56 42.60 -11.86 -33.25
CA SER A 56 42.29 -11.53 -34.64
C SER A 56 42.32 -10.01 -34.83
N PRO A 57 42.67 -9.51 -36.04
CA PRO A 57 42.89 -8.09 -36.27
C PRO A 57 41.61 -7.27 -36.19
N ALA A 58 41.77 -5.97 -35.91
CA ALA A 58 40.66 -5.02 -35.84
C ALA A 58 39.92 -4.94 -37.18
N VAL A 59 38.61 -5.20 -37.15
CA VAL A 59 37.72 -4.95 -38.28
C VAL A 59 37.41 -3.46 -38.31
N SER A 60 37.89 -2.76 -39.33
CA SER A 60 37.56 -1.36 -39.57
C SER A 60 36.04 -1.19 -39.72
N ALA A 61 35.48 -0.15 -39.09
CA ALA A 61 34.06 0.13 -39.13
C ALA A 61 33.62 0.61 -40.52
N THR A 62 33.11 -0.32 -41.34
CA THR A 62 32.35 0.00 -42.55
C THR A 62 31.01 0.64 -42.15
N PRO A 63 30.56 1.74 -42.78
CA PRO A 63 29.24 2.31 -42.49
C PRO A 63 28.14 1.28 -42.78
N ALA A 64 27.12 1.25 -41.92
CA ALA A 64 26.00 0.33 -42.06
C ALA A 64 25.30 0.51 -43.43
N PRO A 65 24.95 -0.57 -44.14
CA PRO A 65 24.20 -0.46 -45.38
C PRO A 65 22.84 0.16 -45.08
N ALA A 66 22.35 1.01 -46.00
CA ALA A 66 21.03 1.61 -45.89
C ALA A 66 19.96 0.51 -45.71
N ILE A 67 19.13 0.65 -44.68
CA ILE A 67 18.07 -0.31 -44.35
C ILE A 67 17.10 -0.38 -45.54
N VAL A 68 17.19 -1.47 -46.31
CA VAL A 68 16.24 -1.77 -47.39
C VAL A 68 14.88 -2.02 -46.74
N GLN A 69 13.88 -1.23 -47.13
CA GLN A 69 12.53 -1.24 -46.55
C GLN A 69 11.67 -2.41 -47.05
N ASP A 70 12.24 -3.61 -47.08
CA ASP A 70 11.49 -4.83 -47.38
C ASP A 70 10.69 -5.26 -46.14
N GLY A 71 9.47 -5.76 -46.35
CA GLY A 71 8.63 -6.29 -45.27
C GLY A 71 9.30 -7.42 -44.48
N SER A 72 10.29 -8.08 -45.08
CA SER A 72 11.14 -9.11 -44.46
C SER A 72 11.87 -8.61 -43.20
N TYR A 73 12.24 -7.34 -43.10
CA TYR A 73 12.92 -6.82 -41.89
C TYR A 73 12.02 -6.95 -40.64
N LEU A 74 10.73 -6.64 -40.76
CA LEU A 74 9.79 -6.71 -39.63
C LEU A 74 9.47 -8.17 -39.24
N GLU A 75 9.45 -9.09 -40.22
CA GLU A 75 9.31 -10.53 -39.96
C GLU A 75 10.54 -11.09 -39.23
N VAL A 76 11.75 -10.78 -39.71
CA VAL A 76 13.01 -11.17 -39.07
C VAL A 76 13.11 -10.57 -37.67
N LEU A 77 12.71 -9.31 -37.48
CA LEU A 77 12.65 -8.67 -36.17
C LEU A 77 11.66 -9.38 -35.23
N SER A 78 10.46 -9.73 -35.70
CA SER A 78 9.45 -10.47 -34.94
C SER A 78 9.96 -11.85 -34.48
N LEU A 79 10.65 -12.57 -35.37
CA LEU A 79 11.26 -13.87 -35.07
C LEU A 79 12.41 -13.73 -34.06
N LYS A 80 13.33 -12.80 -34.30
CA LYS A 80 14.46 -12.45 -33.39
C LYS A 80 13.96 -12.08 -31.99
N LEU A 81 12.94 -11.23 -31.89
CA LEU A 81 12.31 -10.86 -30.62
C LEU A 81 11.68 -12.07 -29.93
N SER A 82 10.93 -12.89 -30.65
CA SER A 82 10.27 -14.09 -30.10
C SER A 82 11.29 -15.12 -29.58
N GLU A 83 12.41 -15.30 -30.30
CA GLU A 83 13.52 -16.15 -29.89
C GLU A 83 14.23 -15.61 -28.64
N VAL A 84 14.54 -14.31 -28.59
CA VAL A 84 15.21 -13.69 -27.44
C VAL A 84 14.30 -13.66 -26.21
N VAL A 85 13.01 -13.35 -26.37
CA VAL A 85 11.98 -13.47 -25.30
C VAL A 85 11.97 -14.89 -24.73
N SER A 86 11.94 -15.90 -25.58
CA SER A 86 11.95 -17.30 -25.16
C SER A 86 13.23 -17.66 -24.39
N LYS A 87 14.41 -17.33 -24.95
CA LYS A 87 15.72 -17.57 -24.33
C LYS A 87 15.87 -16.86 -22.99
N SER A 88 15.37 -15.63 -22.87
CA SER A 88 15.43 -14.83 -21.64
C SER A 88 14.68 -15.47 -20.47
N LEU A 89 13.57 -16.16 -20.74
CA LEU A 89 12.77 -16.84 -19.71
C LEU A 89 13.25 -18.28 -19.40
N MET A 90 14.13 -18.88 -20.21
CA MET A 90 14.63 -20.25 -19.98
C MET A 90 15.59 -20.32 -18.79
N ALA A 91 15.30 -21.19 -17.82
CA ALA A 91 16.18 -21.44 -16.68
C ALA A 91 17.59 -21.91 -17.11
N PRO A 92 18.68 -21.47 -16.46
CA PRO A 92 20.04 -21.90 -16.80
C PRO A 92 20.24 -23.42 -16.67
N THR A 93 20.70 -24.06 -17.74
CA THR A 93 20.95 -25.51 -17.86
C THR A 93 22.22 -26.01 -17.14
N VAL A 94 22.94 -25.14 -16.45
CA VAL A 94 24.22 -25.48 -15.80
C VAL A 94 23.98 -26.40 -14.59
N PRO A 95 24.73 -27.52 -14.44
CA PRO A 95 24.57 -28.43 -13.30
C PRO A 95 24.73 -27.71 -11.96
N ALA A 96 23.89 -28.07 -10.99
CA ALA A 96 23.84 -27.44 -9.67
C ALA A 96 25.15 -27.60 -8.90
N ALA A 97 25.59 -26.53 -8.22
CA ALA A 97 26.57 -26.68 -7.14
C ALA A 97 25.85 -27.36 -5.96
N ALA A 98 26.48 -28.39 -5.39
CA ALA A 98 25.89 -29.13 -4.28
C ALA A 98 25.62 -28.19 -3.09
N GLY A 99 24.36 -28.11 -2.64
CA GLY A 99 23.94 -27.28 -1.51
C GLY A 99 23.30 -25.94 -1.83
N SER A 100 23.09 -25.56 -3.10
CA SER A 100 22.37 -24.31 -3.41
C SER A 100 20.88 -24.41 -3.03
N THR A 101 20.44 -23.57 -2.09
CA THR A 101 19.04 -23.47 -1.60
C THR A 101 18.02 -23.00 -2.63
N ASP A 102 18.50 -22.52 -3.79
CA ASP A 102 17.70 -21.70 -4.70
C ASP A 102 17.00 -22.54 -5.80
N ILE A 103 17.04 -23.87 -5.70
CA ILE A 103 16.46 -24.78 -6.68
C ILE A 103 15.03 -25.13 -6.27
N LEU A 104 14.06 -24.67 -7.06
CA LEU A 104 12.64 -24.98 -6.89
C LEU A 104 12.20 -25.91 -8.01
N ASN A 105 11.70 -27.11 -7.66
CA ASN A 105 11.25 -28.12 -8.63
C ASN A 105 12.28 -28.43 -9.73
N GLY A 106 13.58 -28.47 -9.37
CA GLY A 106 14.69 -28.71 -10.30
C GLY A 106 15.04 -27.50 -11.20
N ARG A 107 14.32 -26.38 -11.12
CA ARG A 107 14.60 -25.15 -11.86
C ARG A 107 15.43 -24.19 -11.00
N ARG A 108 16.31 -23.43 -11.65
CA ARG A 108 17.02 -22.27 -11.09
C ARG A 108 16.21 -20.98 -11.35
N PRO A 109 16.34 -19.93 -10.51
CA PRO A 109 15.76 -18.63 -10.78
C PRO A 109 16.34 -18.00 -12.05
N ILE A 110 15.65 -17.00 -12.60
CA ILE A 110 16.13 -16.25 -13.76
C ILE A 110 17.34 -15.39 -13.33
N PRO A 111 18.49 -15.45 -14.04
CA PRO A 111 19.62 -14.57 -13.76
C PRO A 111 19.28 -13.10 -13.98
N THR A 112 19.78 -12.23 -13.11
CA THR A 112 19.74 -10.78 -13.28
C THR A 112 20.49 -10.34 -14.55
N GLY A 113 20.10 -9.20 -15.09
CA GLY A 113 20.59 -8.61 -16.33
C GLY A 113 19.87 -9.10 -17.60
N ARG A 114 19.02 -10.13 -17.53
CA ARG A 114 18.30 -10.65 -18.70
C ARG A 114 17.15 -9.76 -19.17
N GLY A 115 16.45 -9.09 -18.24
CA GLY A 115 15.44 -8.10 -18.60
C GLY A 115 16.10 -6.90 -19.26
N ARG A 116 17.26 -6.48 -18.71
CA ARG A 116 18.06 -5.39 -19.26
C ARG A 116 18.65 -5.72 -20.64
N ALA A 117 19.08 -6.97 -20.87
CA ALA A 117 19.57 -7.41 -22.18
C ALA A 117 18.47 -7.42 -23.27
N LEU A 118 17.27 -7.88 -22.93
CA LEU A 118 16.10 -7.77 -23.82
C LEU A 118 15.72 -6.30 -24.05
N GLY A 119 15.72 -5.50 -23.00
CA GLY A 119 15.44 -4.06 -23.06
C GLY A 119 16.43 -3.30 -23.95
N ALA A 120 17.73 -3.60 -23.85
CA ALA A 120 18.77 -3.03 -24.70
C ALA A 120 18.58 -3.38 -26.18
N LEU A 121 18.13 -4.60 -26.50
CA LEU A 121 17.78 -4.97 -27.88
C LEU A 121 16.62 -4.10 -28.39
N ILE A 122 15.53 -3.99 -27.62
CA ILE A 122 14.37 -3.15 -27.97
C ILE A 122 14.79 -1.68 -28.17
N GLU A 123 15.62 -1.16 -27.25
CA GLU A 123 16.22 0.17 -27.31
C GLU A 123 17.04 0.39 -28.59
N THR A 124 17.87 -0.58 -29.00
CA THR A 124 18.63 -0.46 -30.27
C THR A 124 17.75 -0.41 -31.51
N GLU A 125 16.69 -1.23 -31.60
CA GLU A 125 15.79 -1.26 -32.76
C GLU A 125 14.90 0.00 -32.81
N ILE A 126 14.42 0.48 -31.66
CA ILE A 126 13.67 1.73 -31.56
C ILE A 126 14.54 2.92 -31.96
N ASN A 127 15.78 2.99 -31.47
CA ASN A 127 16.72 4.07 -31.83
C ASN A 127 17.13 4.01 -33.31
N ALA A 128 17.33 2.81 -33.89
CA ALA A 128 17.60 2.65 -35.32
C ALA A 128 16.42 3.12 -36.20
N SER A 129 15.18 3.04 -35.69
CA SER A 129 13.98 3.52 -36.37
C SER A 129 13.69 5.02 -36.18
N ARG A 130 14.49 5.74 -35.36
CA ARG A 130 14.17 7.11 -34.88
C ARG A 130 13.91 8.11 -36.01
N ASP A 131 14.67 8.04 -37.09
CA ASP A 131 14.60 8.98 -38.21
C ASP A 131 13.46 8.68 -39.20
N ASN A 132 12.74 7.56 -39.02
CA ASN A 132 11.61 7.18 -39.86
C ASN A 132 10.36 6.89 -39.00
N PRO A 133 9.39 7.84 -38.91
CA PRO A 133 8.24 7.69 -38.02
C PRO A 133 7.29 6.56 -38.44
N HIS A 134 7.28 6.16 -39.72
CA HIS A 134 6.49 5.02 -40.20
C HIS A 134 7.13 3.70 -39.78
N LEU A 135 8.45 3.57 -39.93
CA LEU A 135 9.20 2.42 -39.46
C LEU A 135 9.11 2.28 -37.93
N ARG A 136 9.28 3.37 -37.17
CA ARG A 136 9.10 3.38 -35.70
C ARG A 136 7.72 2.89 -35.30
N LYS A 137 6.65 3.38 -35.94
CA LYS A 137 5.27 2.89 -35.71
C LYS A 137 5.10 1.41 -36.08
N ALA A 138 5.79 0.93 -37.12
CA ALA A 138 5.76 -0.49 -37.50
C ALA A 138 6.48 -1.37 -36.46
N VAL A 139 7.70 -0.98 -36.04
CA VAL A 139 8.48 -1.65 -34.97
C VAL A 139 7.67 -1.73 -33.67
N LEU A 140 7.00 -0.65 -33.26
CA LEU A 140 6.13 -0.64 -32.08
C LEU A 140 4.98 -1.65 -32.15
N ARG A 141 4.32 -1.78 -33.32
CA ARG A 141 3.28 -2.81 -33.53
C ARG A 141 3.86 -4.22 -33.53
N THR A 142 5.02 -4.43 -34.15
CA THR A 142 5.73 -5.72 -34.16
C THR A 142 6.13 -6.15 -32.75
N LEU A 143 6.51 -5.21 -31.88
CA LEU A 143 6.86 -5.48 -30.47
C LEU A 143 5.68 -5.96 -29.62
N GLN A 144 4.45 -5.53 -29.93
CA GLN A 144 3.27 -5.79 -29.10
C GLN A 144 3.03 -7.30 -28.87
N ARG A 145 3.04 -8.11 -29.93
CA ARG A 145 2.74 -9.55 -29.83
C ARG A 145 3.80 -10.35 -29.03
N PRO A 146 5.12 -10.25 -29.29
CA PRO A 146 6.13 -10.91 -28.46
C PRO A 146 6.08 -10.48 -26.98
N LEU A 147 5.83 -9.20 -26.70
CA LEU A 147 5.72 -8.69 -25.33
C LEU A 147 4.45 -9.17 -24.61
N SER A 148 3.31 -9.27 -25.31
CA SER A 148 2.11 -9.90 -24.76
C SER A 148 2.35 -11.38 -24.43
N THR A 149 3.03 -12.14 -25.30
CA THR A 149 3.41 -13.55 -25.00
C THR A 149 4.37 -13.66 -23.81
N LEU A 150 5.33 -12.74 -23.68
CA LEU A 150 6.22 -12.62 -22.52
C LEU A 150 5.41 -12.41 -21.23
N LEU A 151 4.45 -11.49 -21.23
CA LEU A 151 3.60 -11.19 -20.07
C LEU A 151 2.71 -12.37 -19.68
N THR A 152 2.11 -13.07 -20.65
CA THR A 152 1.35 -14.30 -20.41
C THR A 152 2.23 -15.37 -19.76
N THR A 153 3.49 -15.50 -20.22
CA THR A 153 4.46 -16.49 -19.70
C THR A 153 4.99 -16.13 -18.31
N LEU A 154 5.25 -14.85 -18.04
CA LEU A 154 5.58 -14.37 -16.70
C LEU A 154 4.44 -14.64 -15.72
N SER A 155 3.20 -14.32 -16.13
CA SER A 155 2.01 -14.51 -15.30
C SER A 155 1.73 -15.99 -15.00
N SER A 156 1.89 -16.88 -15.98
CA SER A 156 1.69 -18.33 -15.79
C SER A 156 2.78 -18.99 -14.93
N HIS A 157 4.01 -18.49 -14.97
CA HIS A 157 5.07 -18.90 -14.05
C HIS A 157 4.92 -18.31 -12.64
N LEU A 158 4.38 -17.10 -12.53
CA LEU A 158 4.24 -16.38 -11.26
C LEU A 158 3.05 -16.87 -10.42
N LEU A 159 1.89 -17.14 -11.04
CA LEU A 159 0.66 -17.49 -10.32
C LEU A 159 0.82 -18.69 -9.36
N PRO A 160 1.46 -19.82 -9.73
CA PRO A 160 1.68 -20.95 -8.81
C PRO A 160 2.63 -20.63 -7.64
N LEU A 161 3.53 -19.65 -7.80
CA LEU A 161 4.43 -19.20 -6.75
C LEU A 161 3.67 -18.34 -5.74
N LEU A 162 2.86 -17.38 -6.21
CA LEU A 162 2.04 -16.53 -5.35
C LEU A 162 0.96 -17.30 -4.59
N SER A 163 0.39 -18.36 -5.20
CA SER A 163 -0.57 -19.24 -4.51
C SER A 163 0.08 -20.19 -3.50
N SER A 164 1.41 -20.27 -3.45
CA SER A 164 2.10 -21.16 -2.51
C SER A 164 2.15 -20.53 -1.11
N PRO A 165 1.78 -21.24 -0.03
CA PRO A 165 1.92 -20.71 1.33
C PRO A 165 3.38 -20.43 1.71
N ALA A 166 4.35 -21.01 1.00
CA ALA A 166 5.76 -20.69 1.17
C ALA A 166 6.13 -19.27 0.69
N PHE A 167 5.35 -18.65 -0.21
CA PHE A 167 5.61 -17.27 -0.63
C PHE A 167 5.30 -16.28 0.51
N SER A 168 4.19 -16.47 1.21
CA SER A 168 3.77 -15.67 2.38
C SER A 168 4.47 -16.05 3.70
N ALA A 169 5.47 -16.92 3.67
CA ALA A 169 6.23 -17.27 4.87
C ALA A 169 7.10 -16.08 5.33
N PRO A 170 7.22 -15.84 6.65
CA PRO A 170 8.02 -14.74 7.18
C PRO A 170 9.50 -14.88 6.79
N ILE A 171 10.21 -13.76 6.77
CA ILE A 171 11.60 -13.73 6.31
C ILE A 171 12.50 -14.42 7.33
N SER A 172 13.41 -15.27 6.85
CA SER A 172 14.27 -16.04 7.74
C SER A 172 15.38 -15.18 8.33
N VAL A 173 15.28 -14.89 9.63
CA VAL A 173 16.30 -14.14 10.40
C VAL A 173 17.50 -15.07 10.71
N SER A 174 18.22 -15.46 9.67
CA SER A 174 19.42 -16.28 9.80
C SER A 174 20.68 -15.41 9.96
N SER A 175 21.40 -15.64 11.05
CA SER A 175 22.72 -15.05 11.33
C SER A 175 23.86 -15.66 10.51
N ALA A 176 23.59 -16.71 9.72
CA ALA A 176 24.62 -17.36 8.90
C ALA A 176 25.13 -16.41 7.79
N PRO A 177 26.44 -16.15 7.71
CA PRO A 177 27.01 -15.28 6.68
C PRO A 177 26.78 -15.89 5.29
N GLY A 178 26.28 -15.08 4.36
CA GLY A 178 25.97 -15.49 2.98
C GLY A 178 24.61 -16.16 2.77
N ALA A 179 23.88 -16.55 3.83
CA ALA A 179 22.54 -17.10 3.69
C ALA A 179 21.57 -16.08 3.07
N SER A 180 20.71 -16.54 2.16
CA SER A 180 19.60 -15.75 1.62
C SER A 180 18.54 -15.55 2.72
N PRO A 181 17.98 -14.33 2.90
CA PRO A 181 16.86 -14.11 3.81
C PRO A 181 15.55 -14.72 3.27
N PHE A 182 15.45 -14.86 1.94
CA PHE A 182 14.30 -15.41 1.22
C PHE A 182 14.40 -16.92 1.01
N ASN A 183 13.26 -17.61 1.05
CA ASN A 183 13.17 -19.02 0.67
C ASN A 183 13.13 -19.22 -0.86
N ALA A 184 13.25 -20.47 -1.33
CA ALA A 184 13.30 -20.79 -2.76
C ALA A 184 12.11 -20.25 -3.58
N THR A 185 10.88 -20.34 -3.06
CA THR A 185 9.67 -19.81 -3.72
C THR A 185 9.73 -18.30 -3.89
N GLN A 186 10.13 -17.60 -2.82
CA GLN A 186 10.32 -16.15 -2.83
C GLN A 186 11.44 -15.72 -3.77
N ILE A 187 12.57 -16.44 -3.81
CA ILE A 187 13.68 -16.17 -4.74
C ILE A 187 13.25 -16.32 -6.21
N HIS A 188 12.46 -17.35 -6.53
CA HIS A 188 11.95 -17.56 -7.89
C HIS A 188 10.97 -16.45 -8.30
N ALA A 189 10.02 -16.11 -7.43
CA ALA A 189 9.07 -15.03 -7.66
C ALA A 189 9.80 -13.68 -7.82
N LEU A 190 10.78 -13.39 -6.96
CA LEU A 190 11.62 -12.20 -7.04
C LEU A 190 12.41 -12.17 -8.35
N SER A 191 12.93 -13.30 -8.85
CA SER A 191 13.67 -13.31 -10.13
C SER A 191 12.79 -12.97 -11.35
N LEU A 192 11.50 -13.35 -11.33
CA LEU A 192 10.52 -12.94 -12.35
C LEU A 192 10.20 -11.45 -12.24
N ALA A 193 10.05 -10.94 -11.02
CA ALA A 193 9.85 -9.51 -10.76
C ALA A 193 11.08 -8.67 -11.16
N THR A 194 12.30 -9.13 -10.86
CA THR A 194 13.55 -8.47 -11.28
C THR A 194 13.67 -8.41 -12.79
N PHE A 195 13.36 -9.50 -13.49
CA PHE A 195 13.31 -9.50 -14.95
C PHE A 195 12.30 -8.47 -15.50
N ALA A 196 11.10 -8.37 -14.92
CA ALA A 196 10.09 -7.38 -15.32
C ALA A 196 10.53 -5.94 -15.02
N GLY A 197 11.13 -5.69 -13.85
CA GLY A 197 11.62 -4.37 -13.44
C GLY A 197 12.83 -3.88 -14.24
N GLU A 198 13.76 -4.76 -14.61
CA GLU A 198 14.86 -4.43 -15.55
C GLU A 198 14.34 -4.07 -16.95
N LEU A 199 13.23 -4.69 -17.39
CA LEU A 199 12.59 -4.38 -18.66
C LEU A 199 11.84 -3.04 -18.60
N LEU A 200 11.20 -2.73 -17.46
CA LEU A 200 10.61 -1.40 -17.20
C LEU A 200 11.67 -0.29 -17.18
N GLU A 201 12.79 -0.51 -16.49
CA GLU A 201 13.93 0.42 -16.50
C GLU A 201 14.40 0.70 -17.94
N ALA A 202 14.39 -0.32 -18.81
CA ALA A 202 14.67 -0.10 -20.22
C ALA A 202 13.58 0.71 -20.93
N PHE A 203 12.29 0.46 -20.68
CA PHE A 203 11.17 1.20 -21.28
C PHE A 203 11.16 2.67 -20.88
N ASP A 204 11.36 2.97 -19.60
CA ASP A 204 11.35 4.34 -19.09
C ASP A 204 12.50 5.17 -19.68
N ARG A 205 13.71 4.59 -19.86
CA ARG A 205 14.85 5.25 -20.52
C ARG A 205 14.60 5.70 -21.96
N ILE A 206 13.71 5.02 -22.69
CA ILE A 206 13.33 5.34 -24.08
C ILE A 206 11.91 5.93 -24.19
N GLY A 207 11.25 6.22 -23.06
CA GLY A 207 9.90 6.76 -23.00
C GLY A 207 8.78 5.82 -23.46
N LEU A 208 9.04 4.52 -23.66
CA LEU A 208 8.00 3.58 -24.12
C LEU A 208 6.89 3.40 -23.08
N GLY A 209 5.64 3.32 -23.57
CA GLY A 209 4.45 3.10 -22.74
C GLY A 209 3.86 4.35 -22.12
N HIS A 210 4.39 5.54 -22.41
CA HIS A 210 3.67 6.81 -22.16
C HIS A 210 2.60 7.03 -23.25
N ASP A 211 2.93 6.72 -24.51
CA ASP A 211 2.00 6.68 -25.64
C ASP A 211 1.17 5.37 -25.68
N ASP A 212 -0.03 5.43 -26.26
CA ASP A 212 -1.08 4.39 -26.15
C ASP A 212 -0.68 2.99 -26.66
N GLY A 213 0.32 2.88 -27.54
CA GLY A 213 0.66 1.62 -28.23
C GLY A 213 1.26 0.51 -27.35
N LEU A 214 1.91 0.86 -26.23
CA LEU A 214 2.53 -0.11 -25.31
C LEU A 214 2.20 0.17 -23.82
N ARG A 215 1.28 1.09 -23.53
CA ARG A 215 0.88 1.47 -22.16
C ARG A 215 0.45 0.24 -21.34
N SER A 216 -0.45 -0.57 -21.89
CA SER A 216 -0.93 -1.80 -21.24
C SER A 216 0.17 -2.84 -20.99
N VAL A 217 1.23 -2.88 -21.82
CA VAL A 217 2.38 -3.77 -21.59
C VAL A 217 3.20 -3.27 -20.40
N ARG A 218 3.46 -1.95 -20.33
CA ARG A 218 4.17 -1.31 -19.21
C ARG A 218 3.40 -1.48 -17.89
N GLU A 219 2.10 -1.23 -17.88
CA GLU A 219 1.23 -1.44 -16.71
C GLU A 219 1.22 -2.90 -16.24
N ASN A 220 1.18 -3.87 -17.17
CA ASN A 220 1.23 -5.28 -16.80
C ASN A 220 2.61 -5.71 -16.25
N LEU A 221 3.71 -5.17 -16.77
CA LEU A 221 5.05 -5.38 -16.18
C LEU A 221 5.13 -4.78 -14.76
N ALA A 222 4.59 -3.58 -14.55
CA ALA A 222 4.53 -2.94 -13.23
C ALA A 222 3.64 -3.75 -12.27
N SER A 223 2.51 -4.28 -12.74
CA SER A 223 1.63 -5.18 -12.00
C SER A 223 2.34 -6.49 -11.60
N VAL A 224 3.17 -7.07 -12.46
CA VAL A 224 4.00 -8.25 -12.12
C VAL A 224 5.00 -7.92 -10.99
N LEU A 225 5.66 -6.77 -11.07
CA LEU A 225 6.62 -6.29 -10.07
C LEU A 225 5.92 -6.06 -8.70
N SER A 226 4.84 -5.27 -8.68
CA SER A 226 4.08 -4.94 -7.48
C SER A 226 3.44 -6.15 -6.80
N ARG A 227 2.91 -7.13 -7.58
CA ARG A 227 2.34 -8.37 -7.02
C ARG A 227 3.34 -9.22 -6.25
N VAL A 228 4.62 -9.16 -6.59
CA VAL A 228 5.70 -9.87 -5.86
C VAL A 228 6.24 -9.02 -4.72
N MET A 229 6.51 -7.74 -4.96
CA MET A 229 7.21 -6.91 -3.99
C MET A 229 6.33 -6.48 -2.83
N ASN A 230 5.08 -6.06 -3.08
CA ASN A 230 4.23 -5.49 -2.05
C ASN A 230 3.97 -6.46 -0.88
N PRO A 231 3.68 -7.77 -1.09
CA PRO A 231 3.53 -8.72 0.00
C PRO A 231 4.82 -8.93 0.82
N LEU A 232 5.99 -8.99 0.16
CA LEU A 232 7.27 -9.20 0.83
C LEU A 232 7.70 -7.96 1.65
N VAL A 233 7.51 -6.77 1.09
CA VAL A 233 7.72 -5.49 1.78
C VAL A 233 6.73 -5.33 2.94
N ALA A 234 5.48 -5.73 2.76
CA ALA A 234 4.47 -5.73 3.83
C ALA A 234 4.84 -6.70 4.97
N SER A 235 5.39 -7.89 4.67
CA SER A 235 5.89 -8.81 5.73
C SER A 235 6.99 -8.14 6.57
N ILE A 236 8.01 -7.57 5.93
CA ILE A 236 9.10 -6.85 6.62
C ILE A 236 8.53 -5.71 7.47
N ARG A 237 7.65 -4.89 6.89
CA ARG A 237 6.99 -3.78 7.57
C ARG A 237 6.19 -4.24 8.80
N ASN A 238 5.45 -5.34 8.68
CA ASN A 238 4.62 -5.91 9.74
C ASN A 238 5.46 -6.57 10.86
N GLU A 239 6.69 -7.00 10.57
CA GLU A 239 7.62 -7.52 11.57
C GLU A 239 8.39 -6.38 12.29
N ILE A 240 8.78 -5.31 11.58
CA ILE A 240 9.53 -4.18 12.15
C ILE A 240 8.64 -3.19 12.91
N LEU A 241 7.48 -2.79 12.37
CA LEU A 241 6.65 -1.74 12.98
C LEU A 241 6.18 -2.05 14.42
N PRO A 242 5.79 -3.28 14.78
CA PRO A 242 5.44 -3.61 16.17
C PRO A 242 6.63 -3.49 17.13
N LEU A 243 7.85 -3.78 16.68
CA LEU A 243 9.06 -3.64 17.51
C LEU A 243 9.39 -2.16 17.76
N ILE A 244 9.22 -1.31 16.75
CA ILE A 244 9.35 0.15 16.90
C ILE A 244 8.23 0.69 17.81
N ALA A 245 6.98 0.25 17.60
CA ALA A 245 5.84 0.62 18.45
C ALA A 245 6.08 0.27 19.92
N ALA A 246 6.65 -0.90 20.20
CA ALA A 246 6.96 -1.34 21.55
C ALA A 246 8.06 -0.52 22.26
N VAL A 247 8.83 0.34 21.56
CA VAL A 247 9.76 1.29 22.20
C VAL A 247 9.03 2.34 23.04
N GLU A 248 7.77 2.61 22.71
CA GLU A 248 6.88 3.53 23.42
C GLU A 248 6.51 3.01 24.82
N GLU A 249 6.47 1.69 24.99
CA GLU A 249 6.17 1.04 26.27
C GLU A 249 7.38 1.14 27.21
N THR A 250 7.17 1.61 28.43
CA THR A 250 8.25 1.70 29.42
C THR A 250 8.60 0.31 29.93
N SER A 251 9.69 -0.29 29.43
CA SER A 251 10.22 -1.56 29.94
C SER A 251 10.23 -1.60 31.47
N ALA A 252 9.64 -2.65 32.04
CA ALA A 252 9.72 -2.93 33.46
C ALA A 252 11.19 -2.96 33.94
N PRO A 253 11.50 -2.45 35.15
CA PRO A 253 12.86 -2.47 35.67
C PRO A 253 13.33 -3.92 35.84
N ALA A 254 14.32 -4.31 35.03
CA ALA A 254 14.92 -5.64 35.10
C ALA A 254 15.49 -5.86 36.51
N ALA A 255 15.09 -6.97 37.15
CA ALA A 255 15.56 -7.30 38.50
C ALA A 255 17.10 -7.36 38.51
N PRO A 256 17.79 -6.78 39.52
CA PRO A 256 19.24 -6.66 39.52
C PRO A 256 19.89 -8.05 39.56
N SER A 257 20.48 -8.48 38.45
CA SER A 257 21.27 -9.70 38.35
C SER A 257 22.53 -9.57 39.22
N PRO A 258 22.78 -10.46 40.19
CA PRO A 258 23.87 -10.30 41.15
C PRO A 258 25.28 -10.66 40.62
N SER A 259 25.45 -11.02 39.34
CA SER A 259 26.70 -11.65 38.85
C SER A 259 27.62 -10.78 37.97
N THR A 260 27.20 -9.61 37.49
CA THR A 260 28.01 -8.77 36.59
C THR A 260 28.50 -7.48 37.26
N LYS A 261 29.81 -7.39 37.54
CA LYS A 261 30.46 -6.24 38.22
C LYS A 261 30.63 -4.99 37.36
N THR A 262 30.17 -5.00 36.12
CA THR A 262 30.12 -3.84 35.22
C THR A 262 28.67 -3.54 34.88
N PRO A 263 28.17 -2.32 35.10
CA PRO A 263 26.82 -1.93 34.71
C PRO A 263 26.75 -1.80 33.18
N SER A 264 26.49 -2.92 32.50
CA SER A 264 26.13 -2.92 31.08
C SER A 264 24.85 -2.11 30.92
N ARG A 265 24.86 -1.10 30.05
CA ARG A 265 23.66 -0.33 29.69
C ARG A 265 22.63 -1.32 29.13
N VAL A 266 21.51 -1.49 29.84
CA VAL A 266 20.40 -2.35 29.40
C VAL A 266 19.61 -1.53 28.39
N LEU A 267 19.72 -1.92 27.11
CA LEU A 267 18.90 -1.38 26.03
C LEU A 267 17.46 -1.87 26.14
N HIS A 268 16.51 -1.15 25.56
CA HIS A 268 15.14 -1.62 25.44
C HIS A 268 15.06 -3.00 24.77
N PRO A 269 14.25 -3.96 25.25
CA PRO A 269 14.18 -5.30 24.68
C PRO A 269 13.78 -5.31 23.19
N SER A 270 12.90 -4.40 22.75
CA SER A 270 12.56 -4.29 21.33
C SER A 270 13.69 -3.71 20.47
N ILE A 271 14.55 -2.84 21.04
CA ILE A 271 15.75 -2.34 20.37
C ILE A 271 16.79 -3.46 20.24
N ALA A 272 16.99 -4.27 21.29
CA ALA A 272 17.87 -5.44 21.22
C ALA A 272 17.39 -6.47 20.18
N ALA A 273 16.05 -6.66 20.07
CA ALA A 273 15.45 -7.49 19.03
C ALA A 273 15.71 -6.91 17.63
N LEU A 274 15.47 -5.60 17.43
CA LEU A 274 15.75 -4.90 16.17
C LEU A 274 17.23 -4.97 15.78
N GLN A 275 18.17 -4.77 16.71
CA GLN A 275 19.62 -4.93 16.45
C GLN A 275 19.98 -6.33 15.93
N THR A 276 19.27 -7.35 16.42
CA THR A 276 19.49 -8.74 16.02
C THR A 276 18.89 -9.06 14.65
N SER A 277 17.71 -8.52 14.33
CA SER A 277 16.99 -8.84 13.09
C SER A 277 17.32 -7.92 11.91
N MET A 278 17.61 -6.64 12.15
CA MET A 278 17.75 -5.62 11.10
C MET A 278 18.80 -5.99 10.02
N PRO A 279 19.98 -6.55 10.31
CA PRO A 279 20.94 -6.95 9.27
C PRO A 279 20.40 -7.98 8.26
N SER A 280 19.36 -8.73 8.61
CA SER A 280 18.67 -9.65 7.69
C SER A 280 17.61 -8.92 6.87
N TYR A 281 16.84 -8.01 7.48
CA TYR A 281 15.89 -7.16 6.75
C TYR A 281 16.59 -6.20 5.79
N THR A 282 17.66 -5.51 6.19
CA THR A 282 18.48 -4.67 5.30
C THR A 282 18.97 -5.46 4.08
N ARG A 283 19.48 -6.68 4.25
CA ARG A 283 19.88 -7.57 3.14
C ARG A 283 18.70 -7.97 2.24
N ALA A 284 17.50 -8.15 2.82
CA ALA A 284 16.28 -8.43 2.07
C ALA A 284 15.81 -7.21 1.26
N LEU A 285 15.78 -6.03 1.88
CA LEU A 285 15.40 -4.76 1.27
C LEU A 285 16.35 -4.35 0.14
N VAL A 286 17.67 -4.47 0.34
CA VAL A 286 18.68 -4.23 -0.73
C VAL A 286 18.43 -5.10 -1.97
N ARG A 287 17.93 -6.33 -1.79
CA ARG A 287 17.59 -7.22 -2.91
C ARG A 287 16.24 -6.91 -3.54
N LEU A 288 15.24 -6.53 -2.76
CA LEU A 288 13.91 -6.12 -3.24
C LEU A 288 14.02 -4.83 -4.07
N PHE A 289 14.74 -3.84 -3.54
CA PHE A 289 14.87 -2.51 -4.11
C PHE A 289 16.13 -2.32 -4.98
N ALA A 290 16.65 -3.41 -5.57
CA ALA A 290 17.77 -3.37 -6.50
C ALA A 290 17.43 -2.71 -7.86
N ILE A 291 16.15 -2.33 -8.07
CA ILE A 291 15.61 -1.84 -9.34
C ILE A 291 15.14 -0.38 -9.14
N PRO A 292 15.63 0.59 -9.94
CA PRO A 292 15.28 2.01 -9.77
C PRO A 292 13.79 2.34 -9.70
N THR A 293 12.95 1.61 -10.46
CA THR A 293 11.49 1.81 -10.53
C THR A 293 10.74 1.56 -9.21
N THR A 294 11.44 1.03 -8.21
CA THR A 294 10.87 0.64 -6.90
C THR A 294 11.23 1.62 -5.78
N ASN A 295 12.03 2.65 -6.08
CA ASN A 295 12.55 3.63 -5.11
C ASN A 295 11.44 4.40 -4.35
N GLY A 296 10.31 4.70 -4.99
CA GLY A 296 9.17 5.35 -4.30
C GLY A 296 8.54 4.48 -3.21
N THR A 297 8.48 3.16 -3.41
CA THR A 297 7.99 2.20 -2.40
C THR A 297 8.98 2.04 -1.25
N LEU A 298 10.28 2.10 -1.54
CA LEU A 298 11.33 2.15 -0.50
C LEU A 298 11.22 3.43 0.33
N ALA A 299 11.11 4.59 -0.30
CA ALA A 299 10.95 5.86 0.40
C ALA A 299 9.70 5.87 1.30
N THR A 300 8.58 5.36 0.80
CA THR A 300 7.35 5.20 1.58
C THR A 300 7.53 4.29 2.80
N LEU A 301 8.35 3.24 2.68
CA LEU A 301 8.68 2.36 3.81
C LEU A 301 9.57 3.09 4.83
N ASP A 302 10.67 3.67 4.39
CA ASP A 302 11.63 4.38 5.25
C ASP A 302 10.94 5.50 6.04
N ILE A 303 10.18 6.36 5.36
CA ILE A 303 9.41 7.46 5.98
C ILE A 303 8.40 6.91 7.01
N ALA A 304 7.71 5.79 6.71
CA ALA A 304 6.76 5.19 7.65
C ALA A 304 7.44 4.57 8.89
N LEU A 305 8.63 3.97 8.73
CA LEU A 305 9.41 3.41 9.85
C LEU A 305 9.94 4.53 10.75
N VAL A 306 10.49 5.59 10.14
CA VAL A 306 10.99 6.78 10.87
C VAL A 306 9.85 7.52 11.56
N TRP A 307 8.72 7.72 10.89
CA TRP A 307 7.54 8.34 11.50
C TRP A 307 7.07 7.56 12.72
N ARG A 308 7.00 6.22 12.65
CA ARG A 308 6.61 5.43 13.82
C ARG A 308 7.65 5.52 14.94
N ALA A 309 8.94 5.63 14.62
CA ALA A 309 10.02 5.82 15.60
C ALA A 309 9.92 7.19 16.30
N LEU A 310 9.72 8.28 15.54
CA LEU A 310 9.46 9.63 16.06
C LEU A 310 8.30 9.63 17.06
N VAL A 311 7.14 9.09 16.67
CA VAL A 311 5.95 9.03 17.53
C VAL A 311 6.17 8.12 18.75
N ALA A 312 6.82 6.97 18.59
CA ALA A 312 7.09 6.05 19.70
C ALA A 312 8.06 6.64 20.75
N LEU A 313 9.10 7.36 20.32
CA LEU A 313 10.02 8.07 21.21
C LEU A 313 9.32 9.26 21.89
N ALA A 314 8.59 10.07 21.13
CA ALA A 314 7.93 11.26 21.67
C ALA A 314 6.87 10.96 22.75
N HIS A 315 6.14 9.85 22.60
CA HIS A 315 5.10 9.44 23.54
C HIS A 315 5.57 8.47 24.65
N ARG A 316 6.86 8.13 24.68
CA ARG A 316 7.40 7.20 25.69
C ARG A 316 7.31 7.81 27.09
N ALA A 317 6.57 7.17 27.99
CA ALA A 317 6.41 7.67 29.34
C ALA A 317 7.76 7.66 30.10
N PRO A 318 8.17 8.78 30.72
CA PRO A 318 9.40 8.82 31.50
C PRO A 318 9.33 7.83 32.66
N VAL A 319 10.41 7.08 32.89
CA VAL A 319 10.52 6.21 34.06
C VAL A 319 10.46 7.10 35.30
N GLU A 320 9.40 6.96 36.11
CA GLU A 320 9.34 7.61 37.41
C GLU A 320 10.50 7.09 38.26
N THR A 321 11.51 7.94 38.46
CA THR A 321 12.57 7.67 39.42
C THR A 321 11.96 7.74 40.79
N SER A 322 11.54 6.58 41.31
CA SER A 322 11.15 6.44 42.71
C SER A 322 12.24 7.07 43.58
N PRO A 323 11.88 7.91 44.56
CA PRO A 323 12.88 8.59 45.37
C PRO A 323 13.82 7.56 45.98
N PRO A 324 15.15 7.82 46.02
CA PRO A 324 16.13 6.84 46.47
C PRO A 324 15.71 6.36 47.85
N GLY A 325 15.41 5.06 47.95
CA GLY A 325 14.79 4.48 49.14
C GLY A 325 15.58 4.89 50.38
N SER A 326 14.87 5.52 51.33
CA SER A 326 15.45 6.12 52.53
C SER A 326 16.50 5.17 53.13
N PRO A 327 17.72 5.65 53.45
CA PRO A 327 18.78 4.77 53.93
C PRO A 327 18.28 4.01 55.14
N GLN A 328 18.09 2.69 55.01
CA GLN A 328 17.63 1.89 56.12
C GLN A 328 18.64 2.06 57.26
N PRO A 329 18.20 2.40 58.48
CA PRO A 329 19.11 2.58 59.60
C PRO A 329 19.88 1.27 59.79
N LEU A 330 21.17 1.39 60.11
CA LEU A 330 22.11 0.29 60.30
C LEU A 330 21.74 -0.56 61.53
N GLY A 331 20.68 -1.36 61.39
CA GLY A 331 20.10 -2.22 62.40
C GLY A 331 20.67 -3.63 62.33
N LEU A 332 21.71 -3.87 63.12
CA LEU A 332 22.06 -5.14 63.75
C LEU A 332 21.92 -6.45 62.92
N VAL A 333 23.07 -6.91 62.42
CA VAL A 333 23.51 -8.32 62.35
C VAL A 333 22.39 -9.40 62.33
N PRO A 334 22.01 -9.90 61.14
CA PRO A 334 21.32 -11.18 61.03
C PRO A 334 22.29 -12.31 61.38
N THR A 335 22.01 -13.03 62.46
CA THR A 335 22.78 -14.20 62.91
C THR A 335 22.91 -15.28 61.82
N VAL A 336 24.10 -15.86 61.71
CA VAL A 336 24.46 -16.94 60.77
C VAL A 336 23.50 -18.14 60.87
N SER A 337 22.57 -18.26 59.91
CA SER A 337 21.71 -19.45 59.75
C SER A 337 22.48 -20.60 59.08
N ARG A 338 23.30 -21.25 59.91
CA ARG A 338 24.11 -22.45 59.66
C ARG A 338 23.32 -23.56 58.94
N LYS A 339 23.44 -23.70 57.61
CA LYS A 339 22.83 -24.81 56.86
C LYS A 339 23.87 -25.82 56.33
N ARG A 340 23.85 -26.99 56.99
CA ARG A 340 24.44 -28.32 56.65
C ARG A 340 25.64 -28.41 55.70
N ARG A 341 26.71 -29.04 56.21
CA ARG A 341 27.71 -29.77 55.43
C ARG A 341 27.02 -30.81 54.51
N SER A 342 27.46 -30.89 53.27
CA SER A 342 27.47 -32.14 52.48
C SER A 342 28.93 -32.40 52.11
N VAL A 343 29.39 -33.64 52.28
CA VAL A 343 30.81 -34.01 52.14
C VAL A 343 30.95 -35.08 51.07
N THR A 344 31.49 -34.71 49.91
CA THR A 344 32.09 -35.61 48.93
C THR A 344 33.17 -34.83 48.17
N PRO A 345 34.44 -35.29 48.14
CA PRO A 345 35.52 -34.61 47.44
C PRO A 345 35.66 -35.09 45.98
N PRO A 346 36.08 -34.23 45.05
CA PRO A 346 36.79 -34.65 43.85
C PRO A 346 38.31 -34.43 44.03
N ASN A 347 39.09 -35.51 43.85
CA ASN A 347 40.53 -35.42 43.63
C ASN A 347 40.81 -34.76 42.27
N THR A 348 41.39 -33.56 42.24
CA THR A 348 42.47 -33.13 41.32
C THR A 348 42.76 -31.63 41.49
N PRO A 349 44.03 -31.21 41.66
CA PRO A 349 44.39 -29.80 41.65
C PRO A 349 44.66 -29.32 40.20
N PRO A 350 44.02 -28.23 39.72
CA PRO A 350 44.50 -27.53 38.54
C PRO A 350 45.80 -26.76 38.89
N ALA A 351 46.75 -26.77 37.95
CA ALA A 351 48.10 -26.28 38.18
C ALA A 351 48.18 -24.77 38.47
N ALA A 352 49.21 -24.40 39.23
CA ALA A 352 49.53 -23.03 39.57
C ALA A 352 49.70 -22.12 38.34
N LYS A 353 49.13 -20.92 38.42
CA LYS A 353 49.79 -19.72 37.90
C LYS A 353 49.86 -18.68 39.01
N PHE A 354 51.01 -18.67 39.69
CA PHE A 354 51.47 -17.49 40.43
C PHE A 354 51.50 -16.30 39.46
N ILE A 355 50.59 -15.34 39.64
CA ILE A 355 50.81 -13.98 39.18
C ILE A 355 51.26 -13.21 40.42
N ALA A 356 52.55 -12.91 40.47
CA ALA A 356 53.13 -12.12 41.55
C ALA A 356 52.40 -10.77 41.66
N LYS A 357 52.09 -10.36 42.89
CA LYS A 357 51.65 -9.00 43.19
C LYS A 357 52.80 -8.03 42.91
N LEU A 358 52.85 -7.48 41.70
CA LEU A 358 53.66 -6.29 41.42
C LEU A 358 53.01 -5.08 42.11
N PRO A 359 53.75 -4.29 42.91
CA PRO A 359 53.23 -3.07 43.50
C PRO A 359 53.25 -1.93 42.47
N GLY A 360 52.07 -1.56 41.98
CA GLY A 360 51.85 -0.37 41.14
C GLY A 360 52.24 -0.56 39.66
N PRO A 361 51.38 -0.05 38.76
CA PRO A 361 51.78 1.18 38.10
C PRO A 361 50.91 2.37 38.53
N LEU A 362 51.57 3.53 38.46
CA LEU A 362 51.11 4.90 38.68
C LEU A 362 49.61 5.13 38.46
N SER A 363 49.04 5.91 39.38
CA SER A 363 47.84 6.73 39.25
C SER A 363 47.44 7.04 37.80
N ARG A 364 46.56 6.22 37.22
CA ARG A 364 45.72 6.73 36.13
C ARG A 364 44.84 7.83 36.74
N PRO A 365 44.78 9.04 36.15
CA PRO A 365 43.82 10.03 36.58
C PRO A 365 42.40 9.42 36.49
N PRO A 366 41.47 9.82 37.37
CA PRO A 366 40.09 9.35 37.28
C PRO A 366 39.58 9.66 35.87
N SER A 367 39.19 8.61 35.14
CA SER A 367 38.65 8.77 33.80
C SER A 367 37.50 9.77 33.85
N PRO A 368 37.43 10.75 32.92
CA PRO A 368 36.42 11.80 32.97
C PRO A 368 35.05 11.14 33.07
N SER A 369 34.27 11.56 34.08
CA SER A 369 32.94 11.03 34.33
C SER A 369 32.06 11.29 33.11
N ALA A 370 31.84 10.26 32.30
CA ALA A 370 31.05 10.37 31.09
C ALA A 370 29.65 10.93 31.42
N PRO A 371 29.11 11.84 30.58
CA PRO A 371 27.80 12.42 30.82
C PRO A 371 26.76 11.32 30.99
N LYS A 372 25.92 11.45 32.02
CA LYS A 372 24.86 10.51 32.35
C LYS A 372 23.68 10.72 31.40
N LEU A 373 23.84 10.27 30.16
CA LEU A 373 22.74 10.20 29.18
C LEU A 373 21.57 9.41 29.78
N SER A 374 20.35 9.92 29.56
CA SER A 374 19.14 9.21 29.97
C SER A 374 19.02 7.88 29.22
N PRO A 375 18.43 6.82 29.81
CA PRO A 375 18.17 5.57 29.09
C PRO A 375 17.35 5.80 27.81
N HIS A 376 16.42 6.77 27.85
CA HIS A 376 15.62 7.16 26.69
C HIS A 376 16.49 7.70 25.54
N ALA A 377 17.44 8.59 25.82
CA ALA A 377 18.34 9.13 24.80
C ALA A 377 19.27 8.05 24.21
N VAL A 378 19.76 7.13 25.05
CA VAL A 378 20.58 5.97 24.60
C VAL A 378 19.77 5.06 23.69
N ASP A 379 18.52 4.75 24.06
CA ASP A 379 17.60 3.96 23.23
C ASP A 379 17.27 4.69 21.91
N ALA A 380 17.03 6.01 21.95
CA ALA A 380 16.71 6.82 20.77
C ALA A 380 17.87 6.84 19.76
N ARG A 381 19.12 7.05 20.22
CA ARG A 381 20.32 6.96 19.37
C ARG A 381 20.51 5.55 18.82
N ALA A 382 20.35 4.51 19.65
CA ALA A 382 20.43 3.13 19.17
C ALA A 382 19.39 2.82 18.07
N LEU A 383 18.17 3.36 18.19
CA LEU A 383 17.13 3.20 17.17
C LEU A 383 17.47 3.95 15.87
N LEU A 384 17.98 5.18 15.96
CA LEU A 384 18.49 5.94 14.82
C LEU A 384 19.63 5.18 14.10
N ASP A 385 20.60 4.65 14.84
CA ASP A 385 21.73 3.90 14.28
C ASP A 385 21.25 2.64 13.53
N ILE A 386 20.26 1.93 14.08
CA ILE A 386 19.63 0.75 13.44
C ILE A 386 18.91 1.14 12.15
N LEU A 387 18.06 2.16 12.19
CA LEU A 387 17.29 2.62 11.02
C LEU A 387 18.20 3.21 9.94
N SER A 388 19.35 3.79 10.31
CA SER A 388 20.36 4.31 9.38
C SER A 388 21.09 3.20 8.60
N THR A 389 20.86 1.92 8.93
CA THR A 389 21.35 0.78 8.12
C THR A 389 20.45 0.44 6.93
N LEU A 390 19.26 1.04 6.82
CA LEU A 390 18.32 0.77 5.73
C LEU A 390 18.86 1.29 4.38
N PRO A 391 18.56 0.62 3.25
CA PRO A 391 18.98 1.10 1.93
C PRO A 391 18.28 2.41 1.56
N ARG A 392 19.00 3.32 0.88
CA ARG A 392 18.46 4.62 0.44
C ARG A 392 17.96 4.63 -1.01
N PRO A 393 16.92 5.41 -1.34
CA PRO A 393 16.54 5.70 -2.72
C PRO A 393 17.71 6.33 -3.50
N THR A 394 18.03 5.76 -4.67
CA THR A 394 19.24 6.14 -5.42
C THR A 394 18.96 7.09 -6.59
N THR A 395 17.89 6.89 -7.36
CA THR A 395 17.69 7.58 -8.66
C THR A 395 16.68 8.72 -8.63
N ASP A 396 15.72 8.68 -7.71
CA ASP A 396 14.70 9.72 -7.56
C ASP A 396 15.18 10.73 -6.51
N ALA A 397 15.33 11.99 -6.92
CA ALA A 397 15.77 13.06 -6.04
C ALA A 397 14.72 13.35 -4.96
N LEU A 398 13.45 13.55 -5.36
CA LEU A 398 12.37 13.89 -4.43
C LEU A 398 12.15 12.79 -3.39
N ALA A 399 12.19 11.52 -3.82
CA ALA A 399 12.05 10.39 -2.90
C ALA A 399 13.26 10.22 -1.97
N ARG A 400 14.46 10.65 -2.38
CA ARG A 400 15.66 10.63 -1.52
C ARG A 400 15.63 11.78 -0.52
N ASP A 401 15.31 12.98 -0.99
CA ASP A 401 15.31 14.20 -0.19
C ASP A 401 14.25 14.06 0.93
N ALA A 402 13.02 13.63 0.60
CA ALA A 402 11.98 13.33 1.60
C ALA A 402 12.35 12.23 2.62
N VAL A 403 13.24 11.29 2.26
CA VAL A 403 13.77 10.29 3.22
C VAL A 403 14.84 10.92 4.11
N GLU A 404 15.73 11.74 3.56
CA GLU A 404 16.74 12.43 4.37
C GLU A 404 16.11 13.45 5.32
N ASP A 405 15.09 14.21 4.90
CA ASP A 405 14.30 15.11 5.75
C ASP A 405 13.66 14.35 6.93
N ALA A 406 13.02 13.22 6.66
CA ALA A 406 12.45 12.36 7.70
C ALA A 406 13.52 11.85 8.68
N PHE A 407 14.67 11.39 8.18
CA PHE A 407 15.79 11.00 9.03
C PHE A 407 16.42 12.18 9.79
N SER A 408 16.30 13.39 9.25
CA SER A 408 16.79 14.62 9.87
C SER A 408 15.92 15.03 11.05
N ALA A 409 14.61 15.00 10.91
CA ALA A 409 13.68 15.10 12.04
C ALA A 409 13.99 14.07 13.16
N LEU A 410 14.37 12.84 12.82
CA LEU A 410 14.78 11.83 13.81
C LEU A 410 16.14 12.16 14.46
N ARG A 411 17.10 12.70 13.69
CA ARG A 411 18.40 13.16 14.21
C ARG A 411 18.22 14.31 15.22
N GLU A 412 17.36 15.29 14.90
CA GLU A 412 17.04 16.41 15.80
C GLU A 412 16.29 15.94 17.05
N LEU A 413 15.30 15.05 16.94
CA LEU A 413 14.61 14.49 18.11
C LEU A 413 15.60 13.74 19.05
N VAL A 414 16.57 13.00 18.51
CA VAL A 414 17.63 12.38 19.32
C VAL A 414 18.49 13.45 19.99
N GLY A 415 18.88 14.51 19.28
CA GLY A 415 19.62 15.65 19.84
C GLY A 415 18.86 16.40 20.95
N LEU A 416 17.53 16.47 20.84
CA LEU A 416 16.65 17.02 21.87
C LEU A 416 16.56 16.12 23.11
N LEU A 417 16.50 14.80 22.93
CA LEU A 417 16.48 13.83 24.05
C LEU A 417 17.83 13.71 24.77
N GLU A 418 18.94 13.95 24.08
CA GLU A 418 20.29 14.03 24.65
C GLU A 418 20.58 15.37 25.36
N ALA A 419 19.76 16.39 25.13
CA ALA A 419 19.95 17.71 25.72
C ALA A 419 19.72 17.69 27.24
N ASP A 420 20.67 18.25 28.01
CA ASP A 420 20.46 18.56 29.42
C ASP A 420 19.61 19.84 29.55
N LEU A 421 18.33 19.72 29.19
CA LEU A 421 17.33 20.79 29.30
C LEU A 421 17.10 21.22 30.76
N ALA A 422 17.50 20.41 31.75
CA ALA A 422 17.43 20.79 33.17
C ALA A 422 18.51 21.84 33.51
N SER A 423 19.74 21.68 32.99
CA SER A 423 20.80 22.68 33.08
C SER A 423 20.44 24.02 32.40
N MET A 424 19.70 23.94 31.29
CA MET A 424 19.27 25.12 30.51
C MET A 424 18.18 25.98 31.19
N ARG A 425 17.57 25.54 32.29
CA ARG A 425 16.49 26.29 33.00
C ARG A 425 16.95 27.54 33.77
N SER A 426 18.25 27.81 33.84
CA SER A 426 18.83 28.89 34.65
C SER A 426 18.88 30.26 33.95
N GLY A 427 18.30 30.37 32.74
CA GLY A 427 18.34 31.57 31.90
C GLY A 427 17.00 32.27 31.71
N ASP A 428 17.04 33.35 30.93
CA ASP A 428 15.85 34.05 30.42
C ASP A 428 14.96 33.11 29.58
N ALA A 429 13.65 33.19 29.79
CA ALA A 429 12.66 32.37 29.09
C ALA A 429 12.68 32.59 27.57
N SER A 430 12.96 33.81 27.12
CA SER A 430 13.09 34.13 25.69
C SER A 430 14.31 33.43 25.06
N ALA A 431 15.47 33.50 25.74
CA ALA A 431 16.68 32.82 25.32
C ALA A 431 16.51 31.30 25.30
N LEU A 432 15.83 30.73 26.30
CA LEU A 432 15.51 29.30 26.32
C LEU A 432 14.56 28.92 25.18
N ALA A 433 13.51 29.70 24.90
CA ALA A 433 12.58 29.44 23.80
C ALA A 433 13.27 29.43 22.43
N GLN A 434 14.20 30.37 22.17
CA GLN A 434 15.02 30.36 20.95
C GLN A 434 15.94 29.12 20.87
N GLN A 435 16.52 28.71 22.00
CA GLN A 435 17.31 27.48 22.07
C GLN A 435 16.46 26.23 21.82
N LEU A 436 15.20 26.20 22.29
CA LEU A 436 14.25 25.14 21.96
C LEU A 436 13.97 25.09 20.46
N THR A 437 13.60 26.21 19.82
CA THR A 437 13.39 26.27 18.36
C THR A 437 14.61 25.77 17.58
N SER A 438 15.83 26.17 17.99
CA SER A 438 17.07 25.71 17.34
C SER A 438 17.38 24.21 17.52
N ARG A 439 16.78 23.55 18.52
CA ARG A 439 16.94 22.12 18.84
C ARG A 439 15.76 21.27 18.39
N THR A 440 14.59 21.86 18.16
CA THR A 440 13.47 21.18 17.52
C THR A 440 13.70 21.12 16.02
N GLY A 441 14.17 22.21 15.41
CA GLY A 441 14.65 22.22 14.02
C GLY A 441 13.62 21.64 13.05
N GLU A 442 13.96 20.54 12.40
CA GLU A 442 13.10 19.83 11.44
C GLU A 442 12.16 18.79 12.10
N THR A 443 12.16 18.69 13.44
CA THR A 443 11.23 17.82 14.19
C THR A 443 9.82 18.43 14.18
N PRO A 444 8.78 17.75 13.66
CA PRO A 444 7.44 18.30 13.63
C PRO A 444 6.94 18.70 15.02
N THR A 445 6.37 19.90 15.15
CA THR A 445 6.02 20.53 16.44
C THR A 445 5.18 19.62 17.34
N LEU A 446 4.23 18.85 16.78
CA LEU A 446 3.38 17.91 17.53
C LEU A 446 4.10 16.65 18.07
N VAL A 447 5.29 16.35 17.54
CA VAL A 447 6.21 15.30 18.03
C VAL A 447 7.16 15.86 19.08
N ALA A 448 7.67 17.09 18.89
CA ALA A 448 8.51 17.75 19.88
C ALA A 448 7.76 18.13 21.17
N LEU A 449 6.50 18.59 21.04
CA LEU A 449 5.69 19.12 22.15
C LEU A 449 5.54 18.14 23.34
N PRO A 450 5.16 16.85 23.16
CA PRO A 450 5.12 15.87 24.26
C PRO A 450 6.45 15.74 25.01
N VAL A 451 7.59 15.71 24.30
CA VAL A 451 8.93 15.61 24.89
C VAL A 451 9.25 16.85 25.72
N LEU A 452 9.05 18.04 25.13
CA LEU A 452 9.27 19.31 25.83
C LEU A 452 8.37 19.46 27.07
N MET A 453 7.11 19.05 26.97
CA MET A 453 6.19 19.02 28.12
C MET A 453 6.72 18.11 29.24
N HIS A 454 7.13 16.88 28.93
CA HIS A 454 7.67 15.95 29.93
C HIS A 454 8.97 16.45 30.56
N VAL A 455 9.88 17.02 29.77
CA VAL A 455 11.19 17.47 30.29
C VAL A 455 11.09 18.79 31.04
N LEU A 456 10.20 19.72 30.65
CA LEU A 456 10.05 21.02 31.31
C LEU A 456 9.05 20.99 32.48
N ARG A 457 7.97 20.19 32.43
CA ARG A 457 6.92 20.10 33.48
C ARG A 457 6.86 18.71 34.18
N PRO A 458 7.96 18.18 34.74
CA PRO A 458 7.96 16.85 35.36
C PRO A 458 6.89 16.73 36.47
N GLY A 459 6.12 15.64 36.44
CA GLY A 459 5.05 15.35 37.40
C GLY A 459 3.74 16.13 37.23
N LYS A 460 3.61 17.01 36.22
CA LYS A 460 2.39 17.80 35.97
C LYS A 460 1.82 17.67 34.55
N THR A 461 2.34 16.77 33.73
CA THR A 461 1.94 16.66 32.31
C THR A 461 0.60 15.96 32.11
N ARG A 462 -0.46 16.74 31.90
CA ARG A 462 -1.58 16.33 31.04
C ARG A 462 -1.03 16.10 29.62
N SER A 463 -1.39 15.00 28.96
CA SER A 463 -0.95 14.73 27.58
C SER A 463 -1.63 15.67 26.57
N VAL A 464 -1.03 15.84 25.39
CA VAL A 464 -1.58 16.68 24.31
C VAL A 464 -2.99 16.22 23.92
N ALA A 465 -3.21 14.91 23.74
CA ALA A 465 -4.54 14.36 23.47
C ALA A 465 -5.57 14.77 24.55
N ARG A 466 -5.19 14.65 25.84
CA ARG A 466 -6.04 15.11 26.94
C ARG A 466 -6.25 16.62 26.95
N MET A 467 -5.32 17.46 26.48
CA MET A 467 -5.53 18.92 26.36
C MET A 467 -6.57 19.26 25.29
N LEU A 468 -6.63 18.48 24.21
CA LEU A 468 -7.66 18.56 23.18
C LEU A 468 -9.01 17.99 23.66
N GLY A 469 -9.00 17.08 24.64
CA GLY A 469 -10.19 16.35 25.08
C GLY A 469 -10.44 15.05 24.29
N LEU A 470 -9.42 14.54 23.60
CA LEU A 470 -9.46 13.32 22.79
C LEU A 470 -8.80 12.15 23.53
N GLU A 471 -9.08 10.92 23.07
CA GLU A 471 -8.28 9.76 23.45
C GLU A 471 -6.91 9.76 22.75
N GLU A 472 -5.89 9.15 23.36
CA GLU A 472 -4.55 9.01 22.76
C GLU A 472 -4.60 8.31 21.39
N ALA A 473 -5.42 7.26 21.26
CA ALA A 473 -5.57 6.53 20.01
C ALA A 473 -6.27 7.34 18.91
N GLU A 474 -7.16 8.26 19.28
CA GLU A 474 -7.83 9.18 18.36
C GLU A 474 -6.89 10.31 17.94
N TYR A 475 -6.22 10.96 18.89
CA TYR A 475 -5.20 11.99 18.63
C TYR A 475 -4.13 11.48 17.65
N ARG A 476 -3.61 10.27 17.86
CA ARG A 476 -2.60 9.70 16.97
C ARG A 476 -3.14 9.41 15.56
N ARG A 477 -4.37 8.89 15.46
CA ARG A 477 -5.03 8.58 14.17
C ARG A 477 -5.47 9.83 13.41
N GLY A 478 -5.82 10.89 14.13
CA GLY A 478 -6.32 12.15 13.58
C GLY A 478 -5.23 13.17 13.26
N CYS A 479 -4.20 13.27 14.10
CA CYS A 479 -3.15 14.29 14.04
C CYS A 479 -1.76 13.72 13.74
N LEU A 480 -1.44 12.50 14.16
CA LEU A 480 -0.10 11.90 13.98
C LEU A 480 -0.08 10.72 12.99
N ALA A 481 -0.89 10.79 11.94
CA ALA A 481 -0.95 9.75 10.90
C ALA A 481 0.29 9.73 9.97
N GLY A 482 1.01 10.85 9.88
CA GLY A 482 2.22 11.05 9.06
C GLY A 482 2.73 12.49 9.21
N PHE A 483 3.91 12.79 8.64
CA PHE A 483 4.58 14.11 8.70
C PHE A 483 3.66 15.29 8.34
N GLY A 484 3.25 15.39 7.06
CA GLY A 484 2.39 16.48 6.60
C GLY A 484 1.06 16.60 7.37
N ARG A 485 0.52 15.48 7.87
CA ARG A 485 -0.68 15.51 8.71
C ARG A 485 -0.44 16.13 10.09
N ALA A 486 0.75 15.92 10.66
CA ALA A 486 1.12 16.55 11.92
C ALA A 486 1.32 18.07 11.74
N GLU A 487 1.95 18.48 10.64
CA GLU A 487 2.14 19.88 10.24
C GLU A 487 0.79 20.59 9.99
N GLU A 488 -0.10 20.01 9.17
CA GLU A 488 -1.49 20.47 8.97
C GLU A 488 -2.24 20.71 10.28
N CYS A 489 -1.95 19.89 11.30
CA CYS A 489 -2.63 19.96 12.59
C CYS A 489 -2.00 20.99 13.55
N VAL A 490 -0.79 21.52 13.30
CA VAL A 490 -0.10 22.46 14.22
C VAL A 490 -0.95 23.70 14.53
N PRO A 491 -1.59 24.41 13.56
CA PRO A 491 -2.37 25.60 13.87
C PRO A 491 -3.51 25.34 14.86
N GLY A 492 -4.29 24.27 14.66
CA GLY A 492 -5.44 23.95 15.52
C GLY A 492 -5.06 23.27 16.84
N VAL A 493 -4.21 22.25 16.78
CA VAL A 493 -3.77 21.48 17.96
C VAL A 493 -2.85 22.32 18.83
N GLY A 494 -1.88 23.00 18.22
CA GLY A 494 -0.89 23.83 18.91
C GLY A 494 -1.55 25.02 19.60
N GLN A 495 -2.47 25.75 18.94
CA GLN A 495 -3.21 26.83 19.59
C GLN A 495 -4.01 26.32 20.79
N ARG A 496 -4.69 25.16 20.66
CA ARG A 496 -5.47 24.60 21.78
C ARG A 496 -4.58 24.15 22.94
N ALA A 497 -3.41 23.57 22.67
CA ALA A 497 -2.43 23.24 23.68
C ALA A 497 -1.86 24.51 24.35
N LEU A 498 -1.57 25.56 23.57
CA LEU A 498 -1.11 26.86 24.04
C LEU A 498 -2.12 27.52 24.99
N ASP A 499 -3.41 27.51 24.66
CA ASP A 499 -4.49 28.03 25.52
C ASP A 499 -4.56 27.30 26.88
N VAL A 500 -4.37 25.97 26.86
CA VAL A 500 -4.37 25.15 28.08
C VAL A 500 -3.11 25.40 28.91
N LEU A 501 -1.93 25.46 28.28
CA LEU A 501 -0.66 25.79 28.94
C LEU A 501 -0.68 27.18 29.58
N LYS A 502 -1.18 28.21 28.87
CA LYS A 502 -1.36 29.57 29.40
C LYS A 502 -2.31 29.59 30.62
N ARG A 503 -3.38 28.78 30.60
CA ARG A 503 -4.33 28.68 31.73
C ARG A 503 -3.77 27.91 32.94
N GLU A 504 -2.95 26.89 32.72
CA GLU A 504 -2.40 26.02 33.77
C GLU A 504 -1.13 26.58 34.45
N GLY A 505 -0.63 27.76 34.05
CA GLY A 505 0.71 28.21 34.46
C GLY A 505 1.78 27.28 33.88
N GLY A 506 1.85 27.22 32.55
CA GLY A 506 2.95 26.58 31.82
C GLY A 506 4.29 27.27 32.07
N GLU A 507 5.38 26.57 31.79
CA GLU A 507 6.73 27.18 31.80
C GLU A 507 6.79 28.22 30.67
N ASP A 508 7.16 29.47 30.98
CA ASP A 508 7.09 30.60 30.03
C ASP A 508 7.85 30.32 28.72
N ALA A 509 9.02 29.68 28.81
CA ALA A 509 9.81 29.31 27.64
C ALA A 509 9.10 28.29 26.71
N LEU A 510 8.31 27.36 27.27
CA LEU A 510 7.52 26.40 26.50
C LEU A 510 6.33 27.08 25.82
N VAL A 511 5.69 28.03 26.53
CA VAL A 511 4.59 28.83 25.99
C VAL A 511 5.09 29.71 24.84
N MET A 512 6.22 30.40 25.02
CA MET A 512 6.86 31.22 23.98
C MET A 512 7.30 30.40 22.77
N TRP A 513 7.91 29.23 22.99
CA TRP A 513 8.28 28.31 21.91
C TRP A 513 7.05 27.89 21.09
N LEU A 514 6.01 27.37 21.73
CA LEU A 514 4.81 26.91 21.05
C LEU A 514 4.05 28.05 20.33
N GLU A 515 4.09 29.28 20.88
CA GLU A 515 3.51 30.46 20.24
C GLU A 515 4.25 30.88 18.96
N MET A 516 5.58 30.75 18.91
CA MET A 516 6.36 30.95 17.69
C MET A 516 6.04 29.89 16.64
N GLU A 517 5.99 28.61 17.03
CA GLU A 517 5.72 27.48 16.13
C GLU A 517 4.30 27.54 15.55
N VAL A 518 3.28 27.81 16.37
CA VAL A 518 1.89 27.97 15.92
C VAL A 518 1.76 29.15 14.98
N LYS A 519 2.44 30.27 15.26
CA LYS A 519 2.45 31.42 14.37
C LYS A 519 3.08 31.08 13.01
N ALA A 520 4.25 30.43 13.00
CA ALA A 520 4.91 30.03 11.77
C ALA A 520 4.00 29.13 10.91
N ALA A 521 3.40 28.10 11.50
CA ALA A 521 2.47 27.21 10.80
C ALA A 521 1.20 27.91 10.26
N VAL A 522 0.71 28.94 10.95
CA VAL A 522 -0.40 29.80 10.46
C VAL A 522 0.05 30.67 9.30
N ASP A 523 1.23 31.29 9.40
CA ASP A 523 1.80 32.14 8.35
C ASP A 523 2.09 31.32 7.07
N ASP A 524 2.64 30.10 7.20
CA ASP A 524 2.87 29.17 6.09
C ASP A 524 1.56 28.67 5.45
N ALA A 525 0.56 28.32 6.26
CA ALA A 525 -0.77 27.94 5.74
C ALA A 525 -1.44 29.10 4.97
N ASN A 526 -1.26 30.33 5.43
CA ASN A 526 -1.75 31.52 4.73
C ASN A 526 -0.93 31.83 3.46
N ALA A 527 0.38 31.61 3.46
CA ALA A 527 1.22 31.75 2.27
C ALA A 527 0.86 30.70 1.19
N ALA A 528 0.59 29.46 1.59
CA ALA A 528 0.11 28.41 0.70
C ALA A 528 -1.26 28.77 0.07
N ARG A 529 -2.20 29.28 0.88
CA ARG A 529 -3.50 29.81 0.40
C ARG A 529 -3.33 30.97 -0.57
N GLN A 530 -2.45 31.93 -0.27
CA GLN A 530 -2.19 33.05 -1.18
C GLN A 530 -1.56 32.56 -2.50
N SER A 531 -0.60 31.64 -2.45
CA SER A 531 0.00 31.03 -3.66
C SER A 531 -1.03 30.30 -4.52
N ALA A 532 -2.01 29.62 -3.91
CA ALA A 532 -3.12 29.00 -4.63
C ALA A 532 -4.03 30.06 -5.27
N SER A 533 -4.42 31.10 -4.52
CA SER A 533 -5.21 32.24 -5.02
C SER A 533 -4.54 32.95 -6.19
N ASP A 534 -3.23 33.24 -6.09
CA ASP A 534 -2.48 33.94 -7.13
C ASP A 534 -2.39 33.12 -8.43
N ARG A 535 -2.25 31.78 -8.33
CA ARG A 535 -2.34 30.87 -9.48
C ARG A 535 -3.71 30.97 -10.14
N LEU A 536 -4.79 30.88 -9.36
CA LEU A 536 -6.18 31.00 -9.85
C LEU A 536 -6.44 32.36 -10.52
N GLN A 537 -5.92 33.47 -9.97
CA GLN A 537 -6.01 34.79 -10.60
C GLN A 537 -5.21 34.90 -11.90
N GLY A 538 -4.05 34.23 -11.99
CA GLY A 538 -3.28 34.08 -13.23
C GLY A 538 -4.07 33.37 -14.34
N PHE A 539 -4.79 32.29 -13.99
CA PHE A 539 -5.68 31.60 -14.93
C PHE A 539 -6.87 32.48 -15.36
N SER A 540 -7.53 33.18 -14.44
CA SER A 540 -8.63 34.13 -14.77
C SER A 540 -8.17 35.22 -15.75
N THR A 541 -6.96 35.76 -15.57
CA THR A 541 -6.37 36.77 -16.46
C THR A 541 -6.04 36.20 -17.84
N THR A 542 -5.66 34.92 -17.92
CA THR A 542 -5.40 34.20 -19.17
C THR A 542 -6.71 33.91 -19.92
N ALA A 543 -7.75 33.43 -19.22
CA ALA A 543 -9.07 33.15 -19.79
C ALA A 543 -9.74 34.41 -20.39
N ARG A 544 -9.53 35.60 -19.81
CA ARG A 544 -10.03 36.88 -20.36
C ARG A 544 -9.49 37.21 -21.76
N ARG A 545 -8.39 36.60 -22.21
CA ARG A 545 -7.79 36.83 -23.54
C ARG A 545 -8.46 36.02 -24.66
N LEU A 546 -9.39 35.11 -24.37
CA LEU A 546 -10.09 34.33 -25.39
C LEU A 546 -11.20 35.15 -26.10
N PRO A 547 -11.33 35.05 -27.44
CA PRO A 547 -12.35 35.77 -28.23
C PRO A 547 -13.76 35.15 -28.10
N GLY A 548 -14.74 35.76 -28.79
CA GLY A 548 -16.17 35.70 -28.47
C GLY A 548 -16.94 34.37 -28.64
N ARG A 549 -18.24 34.44 -28.30
CA ARG A 549 -19.25 33.37 -28.18
C ARG A 549 -19.16 32.40 -26.99
N HIS A 550 -17.98 32.02 -26.50
CA HIS A 550 -17.91 31.19 -25.27
C HIS A 550 -18.14 31.98 -23.96
N ARG A 551 -17.99 33.31 -24.00
CA ARG A 551 -17.97 34.19 -22.81
C ARG A 551 -19.25 34.25 -21.96
N LEU A 552 -20.41 33.80 -22.43
CA LEU A 552 -21.67 33.85 -21.66
C LEU A 552 -21.99 32.52 -20.98
N SER A 553 -21.87 31.39 -21.68
CA SER A 553 -22.01 30.05 -21.08
C SER A 553 -20.85 29.71 -20.13
N ALA A 554 -19.63 30.18 -20.43
CA ALA A 554 -18.53 30.08 -19.47
C ALA A 554 -18.78 30.94 -18.21
N ARG A 555 -19.53 32.05 -18.29
CA ARG A 555 -19.69 32.97 -17.16
C ARG A 555 -20.57 32.39 -16.05
N THR A 556 -21.76 31.91 -16.39
CA THR A 556 -22.68 31.30 -15.41
C THR A 556 -22.17 29.98 -14.85
N ASN A 557 -21.32 29.25 -15.59
CA ASN A 557 -20.63 28.08 -15.04
C ASN A 557 -19.45 28.52 -14.13
N CYS A 558 -18.58 29.43 -14.60
CA CYS A 558 -17.44 29.88 -13.80
C CYS A 558 -17.83 30.67 -12.54
N GLU A 559 -18.89 31.47 -12.54
CA GLU A 559 -19.33 32.21 -11.34
C GLU A 559 -19.84 31.24 -10.24
N VAL A 560 -20.42 30.09 -10.59
CA VAL A 560 -20.75 29.00 -9.65
C VAL A 560 -19.49 28.24 -9.19
N LEU A 561 -18.45 28.15 -10.03
CA LEU A 561 -17.21 27.41 -9.73
C LEU A 561 -16.19 28.23 -8.92
N VAL A 562 -16.17 29.55 -9.05
CA VAL A 562 -15.25 30.44 -8.32
C VAL A 562 -15.56 30.51 -6.82
N GLN A 563 -16.80 30.25 -6.40
CA GLN A 563 -17.18 30.13 -4.98
C GLN A 563 -16.86 28.77 -4.35
N VAL A 564 -16.34 27.78 -5.09
CA VAL A 564 -16.04 26.43 -4.56
C VAL A 564 -14.64 26.35 -3.90
N PHE A 565 -13.78 27.35 -4.18
CA PHE A 565 -12.37 27.40 -3.76
C PHE A 565 -12.16 28.21 -2.46
N GLU A 566 -12.60 27.70 -1.31
CA GLU A 566 -12.13 28.14 0.01
C GLU A 566 -12.20 26.97 1.01
N ASP A 567 -11.04 26.44 1.43
CA ASP A 567 -10.94 25.16 2.15
C ASP A 567 -11.10 25.29 3.67
N SER A 568 -12.14 24.62 4.19
CA SER A 568 -12.50 24.52 5.61
C SER A 568 -11.64 23.51 6.38
N CYS A 569 -10.32 23.68 6.38
CA CYS A 569 -9.41 22.94 7.27
C CYS A 569 -9.50 23.48 8.72
N HIS A 570 -10.58 23.16 9.41
CA HIS A 570 -10.71 23.30 10.86
C HIS A 570 -10.94 21.93 11.50
N PRO A 571 -10.17 21.55 12.54
CA PRO A 571 -10.49 20.36 13.32
C PRO A 571 -11.85 20.56 14.00
N PRO A 572 -12.68 19.51 14.12
CA PRO A 572 -14.05 19.67 14.59
C PRO A 572 -14.05 20.04 16.08
N PRO A 573 -14.99 20.88 16.53
CA PRO A 573 -15.32 20.98 17.95
C PRO A 573 -15.66 19.59 18.51
N CYS A 574 -15.26 19.30 19.74
CA CYS A 574 -15.17 17.94 20.31
C CYS A 574 -16.51 17.21 20.58
N ASN A 575 -17.62 17.58 19.92
CA ASN A 575 -18.99 17.13 20.21
C ASN A 575 -19.80 16.72 18.95
N PHE A 576 -19.16 16.45 17.80
CA PHE A 576 -19.87 16.14 16.54
C PHE A 576 -20.04 14.64 16.28
N ASP A 577 -21.08 14.31 15.50
CA ASP A 577 -21.35 12.98 14.97
C ASP A 577 -20.17 12.47 14.11
N HIS A 578 -19.57 11.35 14.54
CA HIS A 578 -18.46 10.70 13.84
C HIS A 578 -18.80 10.33 12.39
N ARG A 579 -20.07 10.04 12.05
CA ARG A 579 -20.46 9.72 10.68
C ARG A 579 -20.39 10.95 9.79
N ALA A 580 -20.97 12.07 10.23
CA ALA A 580 -20.89 13.34 9.51
C ALA A 580 -19.45 13.84 9.34
N TRP A 581 -18.59 13.67 10.34
CA TRP A 581 -17.17 13.97 10.22
C TRP A 581 -16.44 13.04 9.25
N THR A 582 -16.76 11.74 9.27
CA THR A 582 -16.21 10.75 8.32
C THR A 582 -16.63 11.07 6.89
N PHE A 583 -17.89 11.44 6.68
CA PHE A 583 -18.41 11.91 5.40
C PHE A 583 -17.67 13.18 4.93
N GLN A 584 -17.55 14.22 5.77
CA GLN A 584 -16.82 15.43 5.40
C GLN A 584 -15.38 15.08 5.01
N ARG A 585 -14.68 14.27 5.80
CA ARG A 585 -13.30 13.84 5.48
C ARG A 585 -13.22 13.05 4.15
N ALA A 586 -14.20 12.22 3.85
CA ALA A 586 -14.25 11.48 2.58
C ALA A 586 -14.54 12.40 1.39
N PHE A 587 -15.44 13.38 1.56
CA PHE A 587 -15.71 14.42 0.57
C PHE A 587 -14.46 15.29 0.29
N GLU A 588 -13.84 15.79 1.34
CA GLU A 588 -12.58 16.54 1.28
C GLU A 588 -11.41 15.71 0.72
N GLY A 589 -11.47 14.38 0.77
CA GLY A 589 -10.49 13.48 0.16
C GLY A 589 -10.78 13.04 -1.29
N ALA A 590 -12.00 13.24 -1.79
CA ALA A 590 -12.41 12.76 -3.11
C ALA A 590 -11.96 13.68 -4.26
N ARG A 591 -11.93 13.15 -5.50
CA ARG A 591 -11.69 13.96 -6.70
C ARG A 591 -12.76 15.05 -6.85
N GLU A 592 -12.38 16.20 -7.41
CA GLU A 592 -13.28 17.35 -7.57
C GLU A 592 -14.54 17.01 -8.39
N LEU A 593 -14.38 16.19 -9.44
CA LEU A 593 -15.48 15.60 -10.21
C LEU A 593 -16.49 14.82 -9.34
N VAL A 594 -16.01 14.08 -8.34
CA VAL A 594 -16.84 13.29 -7.42
C VAL A 594 -17.52 14.21 -6.41
N ARG A 595 -16.79 15.17 -5.83
CA ARG A 595 -17.36 16.23 -4.98
C ARG A 595 -18.50 16.97 -5.68
N TYR A 596 -18.28 17.38 -6.93
CA TYR A 596 -19.29 17.99 -7.79
C TYR A 596 -20.50 17.08 -8.01
N SER A 597 -20.31 15.77 -8.19
CA SER A 597 -21.41 14.82 -8.35
C SER A 597 -22.22 14.61 -7.05
N VAL A 598 -21.57 14.63 -5.88
CA VAL A 598 -22.20 14.59 -4.55
C VAL A 598 -23.04 15.84 -4.28
N LEU A 599 -22.48 17.04 -4.52
CA LEU A 599 -23.23 18.30 -4.37
C LEU A 599 -24.46 18.36 -5.29
N ASN A 600 -24.35 17.84 -6.51
CA ASN A 600 -25.50 17.71 -7.40
C ASN A 600 -26.51 16.68 -6.91
N THR A 601 -26.08 15.53 -6.40
CA THR A 601 -26.93 14.46 -5.86
C THR A 601 -27.81 14.96 -4.72
N PHE A 602 -27.25 15.74 -3.79
CA PHE A 602 -28.06 16.46 -2.79
C PHE A 602 -29.12 17.36 -3.48
N ARG A 603 -28.69 18.24 -4.38
CA ARG A 603 -29.57 19.23 -5.03
C ARG A 603 -30.74 18.59 -5.79
N ILE A 604 -30.53 17.45 -6.46
CA ILE A 604 -31.51 16.82 -7.35
C ILE A 604 -32.27 15.64 -6.74
N TRP A 605 -32.09 15.34 -5.44
CA TRP A 605 -32.77 14.22 -4.79
C TRP A 605 -34.29 14.32 -4.90
N HIS A 606 -34.93 13.22 -5.29
CA HIS A 606 -36.35 13.16 -5.61
C HIS A 606 -37.23 13.17 -4.37
N ALA A 607 -36.84 12.50 -3.28
CA ALA A 607 -37.57 12.56 -2.02
C ALA A 607 -37.54 13.99 -1.46
N ASP A 608 -38.63 14.46 -0.87
CA ASP A 608 -38.69 15.80 -0.29
C ASP A 608 -37.84 15.89 0.97
N TRP A 609 -36.87 16.81 0.94
CA TRP A 609 -35.93 17.05 2.03
C TRP A 609 -35.52 18.54 2.03
N GLN A 610 -35.03 19.04 3.16
CA GLN A 610 -35.01 20.49 3.43
C GLN A 610 -34.11 21.34 2.52
N PHE A 611 -33.11 20.74 1.84
CA PHE A 611 -32.21 21.44 0.91
C PHE A 611 -32.44 21.06 -0.57
N LYS A 612 -33.54 20.39 -0.90
CA LYS A 612 -33.90 20.02 -2.28
C LYS A 612 -33.93 21.25 -3.20
N GLY A 613 -33.27 21.16 -4.35
CA GLY A 613 -33.14 22.24 -5.33
C GLY A 613 -32.19 23.40 -4.94
N GLN A 614 -31.66 23.44 -3.72
CA GLN A 614 -30.78 24.52 -3.27
C GLN A 614 -29.33 24.28 -3.69
N GLN A 615 -28.57 25.37 -3.87
CA GLN A 615 -27.11 25.28 -3.91
C GLN A 615 -26.59 25.18 -2.47
N ILE A 616 -25.69 24.23 -2.22
CA ILE A 616 -25.14 23.95 -0.91
C ILE A 616 -23.71 24.50 -0.85
N PRO A 617 -23.44 25.54 -0.03
CA PRO A 617 -22.08 25.99 0.24
C PRO A 617 -21.27 24.89 0.94
N ARG A 618 -19.97 24.81 0.65
CA ARG A 618 -19.09 23.73 1.14
C ARG A 618 -18.93 23.78 2.66
N GLU A 619 -18.91 24.97 3.24
CA GLU A 619 -18.89 25.23 4.68
C GLU A 619 -20.15 24.73 5.41
N HIS A 620 -21.27 24.57 4.72
CA HIS A 620 -22.52 24.02 5.28
C HIS A 620 -22.68 22.52 5.02
N LEU A 621 -21.79 21.89 4.25
CA LEU A 621 -21.96 20.53 3.76
C LEU A 621 -22.13 19.49 4.87
N GLN A 622 -21.37 19.60 5.97
CA GLN A 622 -21.50 18.70 7.12
C GLN A 622 -22.90 18.78 7.76
N GLN A 623 -23.45 19.99 7.93
CA GLN A 623 -24.79 20.20 8.49
C GLN A 623 -25.88 19.69 7.53
N VAL A 624 -25.70 19.95 6.23
CA VAL A 624 -26.58 19.47 5.17
C VAL A 624 -26.62 17.94 5.17
N TYR A 625 -25.46 17.28 5.20
CA TYR A 625 -25.34 15.84 5.33
C TYR A 625 -26.01 15.31 6.61
N MET A 626 -25.77 15.92 7.78
CA MET A 626 -26.42 15.48 9.04
C MET A 626 -27.95 15.45 8.91
N SER A 627 -28.52 16.43 8.22
CA SER A 627 -29.96 16.56 7.98
C SER A 627 -30.53 15.74 6.82
N ALA A 628 -29.67 15.16 5.98
CA ALA A 628 -30.12 14.38 4.84
C ALA A 628 -30.87 13.11 5.29
N PRO A 629 -31.88 12.66 4.54
CA PRO A 629 -32.51 11.37 4.78
C PRO A 629 -31.50 10.23 4.54
N GLU A 630 -31.75 9.08 5.16
CA GLU A 630 -30.76 7.98 5.25
C GLU A 630 -30.40 7.38 3.89
N ASP A 631 -31.36 7.35 2.98
CA ASP A 631 -31.20 6.94 1.58
C ASP A 631 -30.25 7.86 0.80
N LEU A 632 -30.40 9.19 0.97
CA LEU A 632 -29.49 10.19 0.40
C LEU A 632 -28.08 10.10 1.02
N LYS A 633 -27.99 9.87 2.34
CA LYS A 633 -26.70 9.62 3.02
C LYS A 633 -25.97 8.43 2.42
N MET A 634 -26.65 7.30 2.26
CA MET A 634 -26.08 6.10 1.64
C MET A 634 -25.64 6.34 0.18
N ALA A 635 -26.39 7.14 -0.59
CA ALA A 635 -26.02 7.50 -1.97
C ALA A 635 -24.72 8.30 -2.04
N VAL A 636 -24.60 9.37 -1.24
CA VAL A 636 -23.38 10.21 -1.24
C VAL A 636 -22.18 9.50 -0.62
N GLU A 637 -22.39 8.68 0.42
CA GLU A 637 -21.33 7.82 0.97
C GLU A 637 -20.85 6.78 -0.04
N TRP A 638 -21.74 6.22 -0.86
CA TRP A 638 -21.39 5.28 -1.92
C TRP A 638 -20.54 5.96 -3.01
N GLN A 639 -20.94 7.17 -3.45
CA GLN A 639 -20.16 7.96 -4.43
C GLN A 639 -18.73 8.22 -3.94
N LEU A 640 -18.57 8.60 -2.67
CA LEU A 640 -17.27 8.87 -2.06
C LEU A 640 -16.45 7.59 -1.84
N ARG A 641 -17.07 6.51 -1.35
CA ARG A 641 -16.42 5.23 -1.08
C ARG A 641 -15.79 4.61 -2.33
N TRP A 642 -16.46 4.73 -3.47
CA TRP A 642 -16.04 4.15 -4.75
C TRP A 642 -15.45 5.18 -5.71
N ASP A 643 -15.24 6.43 -5.27
CA ASP A 643 -14.72 7.54 -6.07
C ASP A 643 -15.47 7.68 -7.42
N ALA A 644 -16.80 7.51 -7.34
CA ALA A 644 -17.69 7.32 -8.47
C ALA A 644 -18.51 8.60 -8.73
N ALA A 645 -18.21 9.26 -9.86
CA ALA A 645 -18.95 10.42 -10.31
C ALA A 645 -20.22 9.97 -11.06
N ALA A 646 -21.38 10.12 -10.42
CA ALA A 646 -22.69 9.83 -11.00
C ALA A 646 -23.72 10.76 -10.38
N TRP A 647 -24.70 11.24 -11.15
CA TRP A 647 -25.83 11.97 -10.58
C TRP A 647 -26.90 10.98 -10.10
N MET A 648 -27.27 11.05 -8.82
CA MET A 648 -28.30 10.18 -8.25
C MET A 648 -29.51 11.02 -7.83
N THR A 649 -30.69 10.64 -8.31
CA THR A 649 -31.98 11.27 -7.92
C THR A 649 -32.69 10.47 -6.84
N SER A 650 -32.27 9.23 -6.56
CA SER A 650 -32.91 8.31 -5.61
C SER A 650 -31.96 7.14 -5.27
N ASP A 651 -32.27 6.40 -4.19
CA ASP A 651 -31.51 5.20 -3.77
C ASP A 651 -31.48 4.11 -4.84
N PHE A 652 -32.53 4.07 -5.65
CA PHE A 652 -32.62 3.24 -6.85
C PHE A 652 -31.39 3.41 -7.76
N GLY A 653 -30.96 4.66 -8.00
CA GLY A 653 -29.76 4.95 -8.79
C GLY A 653 -28.48 4.39 -8.16
N ARG A 654 -28.32 4.50 -6.83
CA ARG A 654 -27.20 3.89 -6.10
C ARG A 654 -27.20 2.37 -6.25
N ARG A 655 -28.37 1.73 -6.12
CA ARG A 655 -28.52 0.26 -6.24
C ARG A 655 -28.14 -0.23 -7.63
N CYS A 656 -28.54 0.46 -8.70
CA CYS A 656 -28.11 0.12 -10.06
C CYS A 656 -26.58 0.16 -10.23
N HIS A 657 -25.93 1.22 -9.75
CA HIS A 657 -24.48 1.34 -9.84
C HIS A 657 -23.76 0.29 -8.99
N GLU A 658 -24.26 -0.03 -7.78
CA GLU A 658 -23.69 -1.10 -6.94
C GLU A 658 -23.88 -2.50 -7.52
N HIS A 659 -25.04 -2.80 -8.13
CA HIS A 659 -25.26 -4.09 -8.81
C HIS A 659 -24.30 -4.24 -10.00
N PHE A 660 -24.19 -3.21 -10.85
CA PHE A 660 -23.32 -3.26 -12.02
C PHE A 660 -21.83 -3.35 -11.63
N ARG A 661 -21.44 -2.68 -10.53
CA ARG A 661 -20.10 -2.84 -9.94
C ARG A 661 -19.82 -4.29 -9.52
N LYS A 662 -20.76 -4.96 -8.85
CA LYS A 662 -20.62 -6.39 -8.47
C LYS A 662 -20.60 -7.33 -9.70
N GLU A 663 -21.41 -7.04 -10.72
CA GLU A 663 -21.41 -7.79 -11.99
C GLU A 663 -20.02 -7.71 -12.65
N GLU A 664 -19.40 -6.52 -12.67
CA GLU A 664 -18.05 -6.30 -13.24
C GLU A 664 -16.90 -6.84 -12.37
N ASP A 665 -16.90 -6.58 -11.05
CA ASP A 665 -15.79 -6.90 -10.14
C ASP A 665 -15.75 -8.38 -9.74
N GLU A 666 -16.93 -8.96 -9.45
CA GLU A 666 -17.06 -10.25 -8.77
C GLU A 666 -17.61 -11.34 -9.71
N GLY A 667 -18.16 -10.95 -10.87
CA GLY A 667 -18.81 -11.86 -11.82
C GLY A 667 -20.03 -12.56 -11.26
N ILE A 668 -20.64 -11.98 -10.21
CA ILE A 668 -21.76 -12.58 -9.50
C ILE A 668 -23.05 -12.37 -10.29
N GLU A 669 -23.57 -13.47 -10.83
CA GLU A 669 -24.97 -13.54 -11.26
C GLU A 669 -25.90 -13.43 -10.04
N GLN A 670 -27.07 -12.85 -10.25
CA GLN A 670 -28.03 -12.50 -9.21
C GLN A 670 -28.43 -13.70 -8.32
N GLU A 671 -28.03 -13.67 -7.05
CA GLU A 671 -28.27 -14.79 -6.13
C GLU A 671 -29.75 -14.88 -5.72
N VAL A 672 -30.36 -16.05 -5.92
CA VAL A 672 -31.72 -16.33 -5.45
C VAL A 672 -31.69 -16.52 -3.94
N LEU A 673 -32.28 -15.56 -3.22
CA LEU A 673 -32.31 -15.52 -1.77
C LEU A 673 -32.97 -16.78 -1.18
N SER A 674 -32.44 -17.29 -0.08
CA SER A 674 -33.13 -18.30 0.73
C SER A 674 -34.44 -17.72 1.30
N PRO A 675 -35.48 -18.53 1.59
CA PRO A 675 -36.77 -18.01 2.07
C PRO A 675 -36.65 -17.13 3.33
N GLU A 676 -35.76 -17.50 4.26
CA GLU A 676 -35.44 -16.75 5.47
C GLU A 676 -34.72 -15.41 5.21
N HIS A 677 -33.96 -15.34 4.11
CA HIS A 677 -33.29 -14.11 3.67
C HIS A 677 -34.28 -13.22 2.92
N PHE A 678 -35.05 -13.79 1.99
CA PHE A 678 -36.14 -13.13 1.28
C PHE A 678 -37.13 -12.46 2.25
N GLN A 679 -37.61 -13.16 3.29
CA GLN A 679 -38.54 -12.58 4.25
C GLN A 679 -37.93 -11.37 4.98
N ARG A 680 -36.67 -11.45 5.43
CA ARG A 680 -36.01 -10.33 6.13
C ARG A 680 -35.83 -9.11 5.23
N GLU A 681 -35.44 -9.31 3.97
CA GLU A 681 -35.31 -8.21 3.00
C GLU A 681 -36.68 -7.65 2.60
N PHE A 682 -37.72 -8.49 2.47
CA PHE A 682 -39.10 -8.05 2.25
C PHE A 682 -39.61 -7.21 3.43
N ASP A 683 -39.41 -7.65 4.66
CA ASP A 683 -39.83 -6.93 5.87
C ASP A 683 -39.11 -5.58 6.03
N ALA A 684 -37.85 -5.51 5.60
CA ALA A 684 -37.04 -4.28 5.59
C ALA A 684 -37.30 -3.36 4.38
N ALA A 685 -37.93 -3.85 3.32
CA ALA A 685 -38.18 -3.10 2.09
C ALA A 685 -39.27 -2.03 2.28
N SER A 686 -39.27 -1.02 1.40
CA SER A 686 -40.30 0.02 1.44
C SER A 686 -41.70 -0.56 1.18
N PRO A 687 -42.79 0.04 1.72
CA PRO A 687 -44.15 -0.40 1.43
C PRO A 687 -44.50 -0.42 -0.07
N ALA A 688 -43.84 0.42 -0.89
CA ALA A 688 -44.00 0.41 -2.34
C ALA A 688 -43.32 -0.82 -2.97
N THR A 689 -42.09 -1.13 -2.56
CA THR A 689 -41.36 -2.34 -2.99
C THR A 689 -42.08 -3.62 -2.55
N GLN A 690 -42.53 -3.69 -1.29
CA GLN A 690 -43.36 -4.80 -0.78
C GLN A 690 -44.61 -5.00 -1.65
N LYS A 691 -45.34 -3.91 -1.94
CA LYS A 691 -46.52 -3.94 -2.81
C LYS A 691 -46.17 -4.38 -4.24
N ALA A 692 -45.04 -3.95 -4.80
CA ALA A 692 -44.59 -4.37 -6.13
C ALA A 692 -44.32 -5.89 -6.18
N ILE A 693 -43.76 -6.48 -5.11
CA ILE A 693 -43.54 -7.93 -4.97
C ILE A 693 -44.87 -8.67 -4.85
N LEU A 694 -45.76 -8.23 -3.95
CA LEU A 694 -47.07 -8.86 -3.76
C LEU A 694 -47.89 -8.84 -5.05
N LEU A 695 -47.84 -7.76 -5.84
CA LEU A 695 -48.47 -7.68 -7.16
C LEU A 695 -47.78 -8.53 -8.23
N THR A 696 -46.45 -8.69 -8.16
CA THR A 696 -45.65 -9.46 -9.14
C THR A 696 -45.96 -10.94 -9.08
N LEU A 697 -46.01 -11.53 -7.87
CA LEU A 697 -46.25 -12.96 -7.67
C LEU A 697 -47.49 -13.51 -8.44
N PRO A 698 -48.72 -13.00 -8.25
CA PRO A 698 -49.89 -13.51 -8.97
C PRO A 698 -49.92 -13.10 -10.44
N THR A 699 -49.51 -11.87 -10.78
CA THR A 699 -49.56 -11.37 -12.17
C THR A 699 -48.60 -12.14 -13.08
N TRP A 700 -47.43 -12.53 -12.57
CA TRP A 700 -46.49 -13.39 -13.29
C TRP A 700 -47.03 -14.79 -13.52
N MET A 701 -47.70 -15.37 -12.52
CA MET A 701 -48.21 -16.74 -12.57
C MET A 701 -49.41 -16.87 -13.51
N GLU A 702 -50.28 -15.87 -13.53
CA GLU A 702 -51.35 -15.75 -14.53
C GLU A 702 -50.75 -15.62 -15.95
N LYS A 703 -49.78 -14.72 -16.15
CA LYS A 703 -49.26 -14.41 -17.49
C LYS A 703 -48.36 -15.49 -18.11
N ASN A 704 -47.48 -16.13 -17.32
CA ASN A 704 -46.49 -17.09 -17.85
C ASN A 704 -46.92 -18.55 -17.73
N HIS A 705 -47.83 -18.87 -16.79
CA HIS A 705 -48.25 -20.25 -16.53
C HIS A 705 -49.76 -20.47 -16.71
N GLY A 706 -50.57 -19.43 -16.91
CA GLY A 706 -52.03 -19.54 -16.99
C GLY A 706 -52.68 -19.94 -15.66
N VAL A 707 -51.95 -19.83 -14.55
CA VAL A 707 -52.41 -20.23 -13.21
C VAL A 707 -52.90 -18.99 -12.48
N TRP A 708 -54.18 -18.95 -12.16
CA TRP A 708 -54.71 -17.95 -11.22
C TRP A 708 -54.18 -18.26 -9.82
N TRP A 709 -53.32 -17.38 -9.30
CA TRP A 709 -52.74 -17.49 -7.96
C TRP A 709 -53.35 -16.38 -7.09
N PRO A 710 -53.87 -16.67 -5.87
CA PRO A 710 -54.39 -15.64 -4.99
C PRO A 710 -53.30 -14.62 -4.61
N MET A 711 -53.70 -13.35 -4.44
CA MET A 711 -52.81 -12.29 -3.96
C MET A 711 -52.24 -12.67 -2.59
N PRO A 712 -50.90 -12.79 -2.43
CA PRO A 712 -50.32 -13.06 -1.13
C PRO A 712 -50.50 -11.86 -0.19
N ASP A 713 -50.53 -12.16 1.10
CA ASP A 713 -50.44 -11.18 2.18
C ASP A 713 -49.09 -11.29 2.88
N HIS A 714 -48.82 -10.38 3.82
CA HIS A 714 -47.55 -10.35 4.56
C HIS A 714 -47.31 -11.62 5.42
N GLY A 715 -48.35 -12.38 5.77
CA GLY A 715 -48.26 -13.61 6.55
C GLY A 715 -47.98 -14.86 5.71
N ASN A 716 -48.28 -14.83 4.40
CA ASN A 716 -48.11 -15.97 3.49
C ASN A 716 -47.12 -15.73 2.34
N VAL A 717 -46.54 -14.52 2.20
CA VAL A 717 -45.59 -14.19 1.13
C VAL A 717 -44.39 -15.13 1.04
N ILE A 718 -43.87 -15.63 2.17
CA ILE A 718 -42.79 -16.65 2.18
C ILE A 718 -43.22 -17.96 1.54
N GLN A 719 -44.45 -18.43 1.79
CA GLN A 719 -44.98 -19.67 1.22
C GLN A 719 -45.22 -19.50 -0.28
N ALA A 720 -45.70 -18.32 -0.69
CA ALA A 720 -45.85 -17.97 -2.10
C ALA A 720 -44.49 -17.90 -2.82
N TYR A 721 -43.47 -17.32 -2.18
CA TYR A 721 -42.10 -17.30 -2.69
C TYR A 721 -41.50 -18.71 -2.76
N GLU A 722 -41.63 -19.55 -1.73
CA GLU A 722 -41.12 -20.94 -1.74
C GLU A 722 -41.72 -21.77 -2.87
N ALA A 723 -43.03 -21.66 -3.10
CA ALA A 723 -43.75 -22.34 -4.18
C ALA A 723 -43.47 -21.76 -5.58
N ALA A 724 -42.89 -20.56 -5.69
CA ALA A 724 -42.65 -19.90 -6.97
C ALA A 724 -41.59 -20.64 -7.83
N PRO A 725 -41.74 -20.63 -9.17
CA PRO A 725 -40.71 -21.09 -10.10
C PRO A 725 -39.45 -20.21 -10.00
N LEU A 726 -38.30 -20.75 -10.40
CA LEU A 726 -36.99 -20.10 -10.27
C LEU A 726 -36.97 -18.69 -10.90
N GLU A 727 -37.49 -18.56 -12.12
CA GLU A 727 -37.55 -17.27 -12.84
C GLU A 727 -38.36 -16.19 -12.09
N LEU A 728 -39.40 -16.58 -11.35
CA LEU A 728 -40.19 -15.66 -10.52
C LEU A 728 -39.46 -15.32 -9.22
N LYS A 729 -38.70 -16.27 -8.64
CA LYS A 729 -37.83 -15.99 -7.49
C LYS A 729 -36.75 -14.97 -7.86
N GLU A 730 -36.09 -15.17 -9.00
CA GLU A 730 -35.12 -14.21 -9.57
C GLU A 730 -35.75 -12.82 -9.78
N ALA A 731 -36.95 -12.76 -10.38
CA ALA A 731 -37.65 -11.49 -10.60
C ALA A 731 -38.04 -10.78 -9.29
N VAL A 732 -38.41 -11.52 -8.25
CA VAL A 732 -38.75 -10.97 -6.93
C VAL A 732 -37.49 -10.53 -6.16
N CYS A 733 -36.40 -11.31 -6.22
CA CYS A 733 -35.09 -10.89 -5.72
C CYS A 733 -34.60 -9.62 -6.42
N PHE A 734 -34.82 -9.48 -7.73
CA PHE A 734 -34.51 -8.28 -8.49
C PHE A 734 -35.31 -7.05 -8.03
N ILE A 735 -36.59 -7.20 -7.71
CA ILE A 735 -37.39 -6.10 -7.14
C ILE A 735 -36.86 -5.66 -5.77
N LEU A 736 -36.45 -6.60 -4.91
CA LEU A 736 -35.83 -6.30 -3.61
C LEU A 736 -34.48 -5.61 -3.74
N GLU A 737 -33.57 -6.18 -4.54
CA GLU A 737 -32.19 -5.69 -4.68
C GLU A 737 -32.17 -4.24 -5.19
N PHE A 738 -33.04 -3.91 -6.15
CA PHE A 738 -33.14 -2.58 -6.74
C PHE A 738 -34.12 -1.65 -6.02
N CYS A 739 -34.91 -2.15 -5.04
CA CYS A 739 -36.05 -1.44 -4.44
C CYS A 739 -37.06 -0.90 -5.47
N TRP A 740 -37.33 -1.68 -6.53
CA TRP A 740 -38.23 -1.27 -7.60
C TRP A 740 -39.66 -1.01 -7.09
N ASP A 741 -40.16 0.20 -7.31
CA ASP A 741 -41.41 0.72 -6.72
C ASP A 741 -42.54 0.91 -7.74
N SER A 742 -42.21 0.88 -9.04
CA SER A 742 -43.00 1.59 -10.04
C SER A 742 -44.13 0.73 -10.64
N ILE A 743 -43.85 -0.53 -10.99
CA ILE A 743 -44.82 -1.48 -11.60
C ILE A 743 -44.46 -2.93 -11.23
N CYS A 744 -45.45 -3.81 -11.08
CA CYS A 744 -45.21 -5.26 -11.02
C CYS A 744 -44.57 -5.80 -12.32
N LEU A 745 -43.59 -6.70 -12.17
CA LEU A 745 -42.97 -7.38 -13.31
C LEU A 745 -43.83 -8.59 -13.68
N ARG A 746 -44.13 -8.77 -14.97
CA ARG A 746 -45.09 -9.79 -15.41
C ARG A 746 -44.47 -10.93 -16.19
N SER A 747 -43.24 -10.81 -16.70
CA SER A 747 -42.56 -11.91 -17.41
C SER A 747 -41.03 -11.72 -17.46
N PRO A 748 -40.23 -12.77 -17.73
CA PRO A 748 -38.77 -12.68 -17.80
C PRO A 748 -38.27 -11.61 -18.79
N ARG A 749 -38.98 -11.42 -19.90
CA ARG A 749 -38.69 -10.38 -20.89
C ARG A 749 -38.82 -8.96 -20.35
N GLU A 750 -39.72 -8.73 -19.40
CA GLU A 750 -39.84 -7.42 -18.74
C GLU A 750 -38.67 -7.20 -17.77
N VAL A 751 -38.26 -8.23 -17.01
CA VAL A 751 -37.03 -8.17 -16.17
C VAL A 751 -35.80 -7.86 -17.04
N GLY A 752 -35.65 -8.54 -18.17
CA GLY A 752 -34.52 -8.34 -19.10
C GLY A 752 -34.49 -6.91 -19.68
N LYS A 753 -35.63 -6.39 -20.14
CA LYS A 753 -35.75 -5.00 -20.62
C LYS A 753 -35.41 -3.99 -19.54
N VAL A 754 -35.87 -4.22 -18.31
CA VAL A 754 -35.63 -3.34 -17.17
C VAL A 754 -34.15 -3.37 -16.76
N LYS A 755 -33.48 -4.54 -16.81
CA LYS A 755 -32.01 -4.64 -16.65
C LYS A 755 -31.24 -3.88 -17.74
N GLU A 756 -31.70 -3.94 -18.99
CA GLU A 756 -31.11 -3.22 -20.13
C GLU A 756 -31.24 -1.69 -19.94
N GLU A 757 -32.44 -1.19 -19.57
CA GLU A 757 -32.68 0.24 -19.30
C GLU A 757 -31.77 0.81 -18.21
N TYR A 758 -31.46 0.04 -17.16
CA TYR A 758 -30.54 0.50 -16.11
C TYR A 758 -29.07 0.40 -16.49
N ARG A 759 -28.71 -0.60 -17.30
CA ARG A 759 -27.36 -0.70 -17.88
C ARG A 759 -27.08 0.52 -18.75
N ASP A 760 -28.04 0.92 -19.58
CA ASP A 760 -27.98 2.14 -20.38
C ASP A 760 -27.88 3.40 -19.50
N MET A 761 -28.67 3.50 -18.42
CA MET A 761 -28.58 4.60 -17.44
C MET A 761 -27.18 4.67 -16.77
N VAL A 762 -26.65 3.55 -16.26
CA VAL A 762 -25.33 3.49 -15.62
C VAL A 762 -24.23 3.88 -16.61
N MET A 763 -24.33 3.42 -17.86
CA MET A 763 -23.40 3.79 -18.93
C MET A 763 -23.54 5.26 -19.32
N SER A 764 -24.76 5.84 -19.37
CA SER A 764 -24.96 7.29 -19.59
C SER A 764 -24.27 8.10 -18.50
N HIS A 765 -24.46 7.76 -17.22
CA HIS A 765 -23.81 8.46 -16.12
C HIS A 765 -22.28 8.38 -16.21
N ARG A 766 -21.72 7.23 -16.63
CA ARG A 766 -20.27 7.06 -16.86
C ARG A 766 -19.76 7.94 -18.01
N MET A 767 -20.52 8.06 -19.11
CA MET A 767 -20.18 8.93 -20.25
C MET A 767 -20.28 10.41 -19.89
N GLU A 768 -21.33 10.81 -19.18
CA GLU A 768 -21.52 12.18 -18.68
C GLU A 768 -20.39 12.58 -17.72
N ALA A 769 -19.98 11.69 -16.82
CA ALA A 769 -18.84 11.92 -15.93
C ALA A 769 -17.52 12.11 -16.69
N GLN A 770 -17.29 11.40 -17.80
CA GLN A 770 -16.14 11.61 -18.67
C GLN A 770 -16.21 12.98 -19.37
N GLU A 771 -17.39 13.40 -19.84
CA GLU A 771 -17.59 14.73 -20.43
C GLU A 771 -17.33 15.84 -19.39
N TRP A 772 -17.86 15.71 -18.17
CA TRP A 772 -17.60 16.65 -17.08
C TRP A 772 -16.13 16.70 -16.71
N ASN A 773 -15.43 15.55 -16.70
CA ASN A 773 -13.99 15.50 -16.44
C ASN A 773 -13.20 16.28 -17.49
N ALA A 774 -13.41 15.96 -18.78
CA ALA A 774 -12.74 16.64 -19.89
C ALA A 774 -13.07 18.15 -19.92
N LYS A 775 -14.30 18.52 -19.56
CA LYS A 775 -14.73 19.92 -19.45
C LYS A 775 -14.08 20.63 -18.24
N GLY A 776 -13.87 19.94 -17.13
CA GLY A 776 -13.19 20.47 -15.95
C GLY A 776 -11.71 20.71 -16.18
N GLU A 777 -11.02 19.71 -16.74
CA GLU A 777 -9.62 19.80 -17.18
C GLU A 777 -9.44 20.95 -18.20
N ALA A 778 -10.32 21.04 -19.21
CA ALA A 778 -10.28 22.11 -20.22
C ALA A 778 -10.56 23.52 -19.65
N LEU A 779 -11.19 23.61 -18.48
CA LEU A 779 -11.44 24.86 -17.75
C LEU A 779 -10.40 25.11 -16.64
N GLY A 780 -9.48 24.18 -16.39
CA GLY A 780 -8.48 24.26 -15.31
C GLY A 780 -9.08 24.24 -13.91
N LEU A 781 -10.20 23.53 -13.73
CA LEU A 781 -10.90 23.39 -12.44
C LEU A 781 -10.28 22.29 -11.56
N TRP A 782 -9.65 21.31 -12.20
CA TRP A 782 -8.82 20.25 -11.62
C TRP A 782 -7.81 19.77 -12.66
#